data_AF-A0A653P0Q5-F1
#
_entry.id   AF-A0A653P0Q5-F1
#
_cell.length_a   1.000
_cell.length_b   1.000
_cell.length_c   1.000
_cell.angle_alpha   90.00
_cell.angle_beta   90.00
_cell.angle_gamma   90.00
#
_symmetry.space_group_name_H-M   'P 1'
#
loop_
_entity.id
_entity.type
_entity.pdbx_description
1 polymer ?
#
loop_
_entity_poly.entity_id
_entity_poly.type
_entity_poly.pdbx_seq_one_letter_code
_entity_poly.pdbx_strand_id
1 'polypeptide(L)'
;MPTTKTTWFNNYDTQRGNDEMYSLNNGMKPYWSKLFSSFDTLGITGLSARQKDIDWLLSENGVTYNVYNDPKGMHRPWNLNVVPFMLHQNEWAEVEAGLKQRAELLNLVLKDVYGERKLIKNGIVPFEVIYGHRGFLRQCSGMELQLERYLSIYAADLCRGTDGRLWVVNDRTEAPSGMGYALENRSTTSRILSDLYAEMKVKRLSGFFQEFNQMLIDAAPGKKENPNIVILTPGSHNETYFEHAYMASFLGYPLVQGNDLVVRDGYLWMKSLQGLKQIDVVLRRVDDAFTDPLELREDSHLGVAGLLDVVRRKNVAVINPIGSGVIENPGLIPFMPAIAKFFKNEELKLPQIASWWCGQEKERNYVLENISKLVIKRIDRTNRESIYFGEQMSTEELEELKKVIKERPYRFVAQERINFSTAPNFTKEQLEPRNVVARAFCIASKQEYSVMPGGLVRVAPDGETVRVSNQRGGTSKDFWILDDEPIKEDKSRHWQRKSSVAISGLNDLPSLTAENLYWAGRYVGRTLVNARFLRTVMRQMAIVQHRDEQPDSEKLKVLFKAVTQLTGTYPGFVDKDKDGKLAMDNPYEEMLSVILDKNRVGSLAHTISMFGNSYYSIRNLWSSDMWRVFENIQKIWNSLVEGEDHSINKILKVLNQLITRLIAFMGLIEESIMVQQGLLLYFIGLQLEQSTLNITKCRALLTIKYDEQVEYDLLEYLLTSHESLNIYRYSYRSHIELAHVLDLVVLDLDYARSLTFMINRLQKDIARLPHSKHDHQLSNYQKFVFEAFSKLRLAESIELAKTKSETDFKRDRLDTLLKELSDLLYKTSQSISNTYFNHTDKQTQLFIQSFPI
;
A
#
# COMPACT_ATOMS: atom_id res chain seq x y z
N MET A 1 30.05 -6.78 37.38
CA MET A 1 29.24 -5.57 37.12
C MET A 1 30.17 -4.46 36.64
N PRO A 2 30.11 -4.02 35.38
CA PRO A 2 30.85 -2.85 34.93
C PRO A 2 30.11 -1.60 35.40
N THR A 3 30.74 -0.82 36.28
CA THR A 3 30.29 0.51 36.71
C THR A 3 30.70 1.55 35.66
N THR A 4 29.89 1.72 34.62
CA THR A 4 29.90 2.96 33.83
C THR A 4 28.92 3.94 34.49
N LYS A 5 29.44 4.94 35.21
CA LYS A 5 28.66 6.08 35.74
C LYS A 5 28.28 7.02 34.59
N THR A 6 27.43 6.57 33.68
CA THR A 6 26.56 7.48 32.92
C THR A 6 25.14 7.23 33.39
N THR A 7 24.36 8.30 33.54
CA THR A 7 23.00 8.26 34.11
C THR A 7 22.06 7.30 33.37
N TRP A 8 22.38 6.96 32.13
CA TRP A 8 21.58 6.11 31.25
C TRP A 8 21.56 4.61 31.62
N PHE A 9 22.60 4.09 32.26
CA PHE A 9 22.77 2.64 32.48
C PHE A 9 22.47 2.17 33.89
N ASN A 10 21.92 3.03 34.76
CA ASN A 10 21.62 2.67 36.15
C ASN A 10 20.71 1.42 36.28
N ASN A 11 19.88 1.14 35.26
CA ASN A 11 18.99 -0.01 35.18
C ASN A 11 19.25 -0.91 33.94
N TYR A 12 20.39 -0.75 33.26
CA TYR A 12 20.69 -1.51 32.04
C TYR A 12 21.34 -2.86 32.40
N ASP A 13 20.50 -3.87 32.62
CA ASP A 13 20.96 -5.19 33.02
C ASP A 13 21.07 -6.16 31.83
N THR A 14 22.30 -6.57 31.52
CA THR A 14 22.63 -7.52 30.45
C THR A 14 22.59 -8.98 30.91
N GLN A 15 21.79 -9.32 31.94
CA GLN A 15 21.59 -10.67 32.46
C GLN A 15 21.24 -11.77 31.41
N ARG A 16 21.07 -11.44 30.12
CA ARG A 16 20.65 -12.35 29.05
C ARG A 16 21.56 -12.26 27.80
N GLY A 17 22.76 -12.83 27.86
CA GLY A 17 23.56 -13.15 26.65
C GLY A 17 24.43 -12.01 26.11
N ASN A 18 24.78 -12.09 24.81
CA ASN A 18 25.67 -11.13 24.15
C ASN A 18 24.93 -9.82 23.85
N ASP A 19 25.52 -8.70 24.24
CA ASP A 19 24.99 -7.36 23.98
C ASP A 19 25.89 -6.62 22.97
N GLU A 20 25.29 -5.93 22.00
CA GLU A 20 26.01 -5.24 20.92
C GLU A 20 26.89 -4.07 21.40
N MET A 21 26.59 -3.52 22.59
CA MET A 21 27.33 -2.45 23.24
C MET A 21 28.65 -2.91 23.87
N TYR A 22 28.65 -4.13 24.41
CA TYR A 22 29.78 -4.69 25.14
C TYR A 22 30.61 -5.63 24.25
N SER A 23 31.91 -5.68 24.50
CA SER A 23 32.80 -6.72 23.99
C SER A 23 32.67 -8.00 24.83
N LEU A 24 33.22 -9.12 24.34
CA LEU A 24 33.30 -10.38 25.10
C LEU A 24 34.02 -10.23 26.46
N ASN A 25 34.90 -9.23 26.58
CA ASN A 25 35.60 -8.91 27.83
C ASN A 25 34.82 -7.94 28.74
N ASN A 26 33.52 -7.73 28.47
CA ASN A 26 32.62 -6.81 29.19
C ASN A 26 33.06 -5.33 29.19
N GLY A 27 33.98 -4.94 28.30
CA GLY A 27 34.30 -3.52 28.03
C GLY A 27 33.37 -2.94 26.97
N MET A 28 32.88 -1.72 27.16
CA MET A 28 32.08 -1.00 26.15
C MET A 28 32.91 -0.74 24.90
N LYS A 29 32.37 -1.02 23.70
CA LYS A 29 33.10 -0.78 22.45
C LYS A 29 33.29 0.74 22.23
N PRO A 30 34.42 1.20 21.65
CA PRO A 30 34.75 2.63 21.57
C PRO A 30 33.70 3.49 20.88
N TYR A 31 33.10 2.99 19.79
CA TYR A 31 32.10 3.73 19.02
C TYR A 31 30.76 3.86 19.76
N TRP A 32 30.43 2.92 20.66
CA TRP A 32 29.28 3.09 21.56
C TRP A 32 29.56 4.16 22.62
N SER A 33 30.76 4.18 23.21
CA SER A 33 31.16 5.24 24.14
C SER A 33 31.06 6.63 23.51
N LYS A 34 31.48 6.75 22.25
CA LYS A 34 31.33 7.99 21.46
C LYS A 34 29.87 8.40 21.32
N LEU A 35 28.98 7.48 20.89
CA LEU A 35 27.54 7.76 20.78
C LEU A 35 26.96 8.24 22.11
N PHE A 36 27.29 7.57 23.22
CA PHE A 36 26.76 7.93 24.52
C PHE A 36 27.28 9.26 25.05
N SER A 37 28.53 9.64 24.72
CA SER A 37 29.02 10.97 25.03
C SER A 37 28.19 12.07 24.33
N SER A 38 27.76 11.83 23.09
CA SER A 38 26.85 12.72 22.37
C SER A 38 25.41 12.64 22.90
N PHE A 39 25.00 11.55 23.55
CA PHE A 39 23.71 11.47 24.24
C PHE A 39 23.74 12.17 25.61
N ASP A 40 24.87 12.13 26.32
CA ASP A 40 25.07 12.84 27.57
C ASP A 40 24.95 14.36 27.38
N THR A 41 25.43 14.89 26.25
CA THR A 41 25.26 16.32 25.92
C THR A 41 23.82 16.69 25.59
N LEU A 42 23.03 15.78 25.00
CA LEU A 42 21.60 16.00 24.72
C LEU A 42 20.72 15.84 25.97
N GLY A 43 21.07 14.92 26.87
CA GLY A 43 20.25 14.52 28.00
C GLY A 43 18.95 13.80 27.61
N ILE A 44 18.19 13.36 28.63
CA ILE A 44 16.92 12.62 28.47
C ILE A 44 15.89 13.45 27.71
N THR A 45 15.78 14.74 28.06
CA THR A 45 14.83 15.65 27.40
C THR A 45 15.16 15.85 25.93
N GLY A 46 16.45 15.98 25.57
CA GLY A 46 16.90 16.09 24.19
C GLY A 46 16.62 14.82 23.39
N LEU A 47 16.94 13.65 23.92
CA LEU A 47 16.66 12.36 23.24
C LEU A 47 15.16 12.08 23.09
N SER A 48 14.34 12.36 24.11
CA SER A 48 12.89 12.28 24.03
C SER A 48 12.32 13.22 22.97
N ALA A 49 12.89 14.42 22.81
CA ALA A 49 12.52 15.33 21.73
C ALA A 49 12.88 14.75 20.36
N ARG A 50 14.08 14.20 20.18
CA ARG A 50 14.48 13.55 18.92
C ARG A 50 13.65 12.32 18.57
N GLN A 51 13.26 11.53 19.56
CA GLN A 51 12.33 10.41 19.35
C GLN A 51 10.97 10.92 18.85
N LYS A 52 10.43 11.97 19.47
CA LYS A 52 9.17 12.60 19.00
C LYS A 52 9.30 13.18 17.59
N ASP A 53 10.45 13.79 17.26
CA ASP A 53 10.72 14.30 15.91
C ASP A 53 10.77 13.16 14.87
N ILE A 54 11.34 12.00 15.22
CA ILE A 54 11.34 10.79 14.38
C ILE A 54 9.91 10.28 14.19
N ASP A 55 9.15 10.10 15.26
CA ASP A 55 7.77 9.60 15.22
C ASP A 55 6.88 10.53 14.38
N TRP A 56 7.06 11.84 14.54
CA TRP A 56 6.38 12.86 13.74
C TRP A 56 6.75 12.74 12.26
N LEU A 57 8.04 12.68 11.92
CA LEU A 57 8.49 12.64 10.52
C LEU A 57 8.02 11.36 9.80
N LEU A 58 8.04 10.21 10.47
CA LEU A 58 7.52 8.95 9.92
C LEU A 58 6.00 9.01 9.71
N SER A 59 5.27 9.66 10.62
CA SER A 59 3.83 9.89 10.45
C SER A 59 3.54 10.82 9.27
N GLU A 60 4.33 11.90 9.08
CA GLU A 60 4.17 12.82 7.94
C GLU A 60 4.46 12.12 6.61
N ASN A 61 5.46 11.24 6.57
CA ASN A 61 5.79 10.42 5.40
C ASN A 61 4.83 9.22 5.24
N GLY A 62 3.96 8.98 6.22
CA GLY A 62 2.97 7.91 6.24
C GLY A 62 3.54 6.49 6.27
N VAL A 63 4.71 6.32 6.87
CA VAL A 63 5.41 5.04 6.92
C VAL A 63 4.59 4.05 7.75
N THR A 64 4.13 2.99 7.09
CA THR A 64 3.19 2.02 7.68
C THR A 64 3.65 0.59 7.43
N TYR A 65 3.17 -0.33 8.26
CA TYR A 65 3.31 -1.77 8.09
C TYR A 65 1.95 -2.42 8.35
N ASN A 66 1.42 -3.14 7.36
CA ASN A 66 0.07 -3.68 7.50
C ASN A 66 0.08 -4.97 8.33
N VAL A 67 -0.79 -5.03 9.34
CA VAL A 67 -0.95 -6.19 10.20
C VAL A 67 -2.24 -6.90 9.81
N TYR A 68 -2.13 -8.17 9.43
CA TYR A 68 -3.30 -8.97 9.05
C TYR A 68 -4.20 -9.19 10.27
N ASN A 69 -5.51 -8.98 10.09
CA ASN A 69 -6.54 -9.17 11.11
C ASN A 69 -6.37 -8.33 12.40
N ASP A 70 -5.75 -7.14 12.33
CA ASP A 70 -5.64 -6.24 13.49
C ASP A 70 -6.99 -5.55 13.79
N PRO A 71 -7.54 -5.68 15.01
CA PRO A 71 -8.76 -4.97 15.44
C PRO A 71 -8.66 -3.44 15.37
N LYS A 72 -7.44 -2.88 15.42
CA LYS A 72 -7.17 -1.43 15.43
C LYS A 72 -6.97 -0.83 14.02
N GLY A 73 -7.24 -1.61 12.98
CA GLY A 73 -7.15 -1.17 11.57
C GLY A 73 -5.94 -1.73 10.84
N MET A 74 -5.99 -1.70 9.51
CA MET A 74 -4.97 -2.35 8.66
C MET A 74 -3.60 -1.66 8.69
N HIS A 75 -3.50 -0.38 9.05
CA HIS A 75 -2.31 0.44 8.85
C HIS A 75 -1.67 0.84 10.18
N ARG A 76 -0.71 0.04 10.66
CA ARG A 76 0.06 0.39 11.86
C ARG A 76 1.21 1.33 11.49
N PRO A 77 1.41 2.44 12.22
CA PRO A 77 2.59 3.29 12.05
C PRO A 77 3.88 2.51 12.25
N TRP A 78 4.88 2.81 11.44
CA TRP A 78 6.23 2.27 11.60
C TRP A 78 6.93 2.97 12.77
N ASN A 79 7.49 2.18 13.69
CA ASN A 79 8.19 2.71 14.86
C ASN A 79 9.70 2.57 14.68
N LEU A 80 10.43 3.69 14.69
CA LEU A 80 11.88 3.74 14.58
C LEU A 80 12.48 4.26 15.88
N ASN A 81 13.41 3.53 16.46
CA ASN A 81 14.08 3.95 17.68
C ASN A 81 15.20 4.95 17.38
N VAL A 82 15.32 5.99 18.20
CA VAL A 82 16.38 7.01 18.09
C VAL A 82 17.78 6.43 18.25
N VAL A 83 17.94 5.30 18.97
CA VAL A 83 19.23 4.63 19.15
C VAL A 83 19.49 3.69 17.95
N PRO A 84 20.54 3.93 17.15
CA PRO A 84 20.87 3.10 16.00
C PRO A 84 21.45 1.75 16.42
N PHE A 85 21.51 0.82 15.46
CA PHE A 85 22.31 -0.40 15.56
C PHE A 85 23.61 -0.18 14.79
N MET A 86 24.78 -0.36 15.44
CA MET A 86 26.07 0.06 14.89
C MET A 86 27.05 -1.10 14.76
N LEU A 87 27.71 -1.20 13.60
CA LEU A 87 28.87 -2.07 13.38
C LEU A 87 30.04 -1.27 12.80
N HIS A 88 31.25 -1.64 13.18
CA HIS A 88 32.46 -1.07 12.60
C HIS A 88 32.75 -1.68 11.22
N GLN A 89 33.33 -0.90 10.29
CA GLN A 89 33.65 -1.37 8.94
C GLN A 89 34.52 -2.63 8.92
N ASN A 90 35.46 -2.77 9.86
CA ASN A 90 36.32 -3.96 9.94
C ASN A 90 35.53 -5.24 10.19
N GLU A 91 34.54 -5.17 11.10
CA GLU A 91 33.64 -6.29 11.36
C GLU A 91 32.68 -6.51 10.18
N TRP A 92 32.17 -5.43 9.60
CA TRP A 92 31.28 -5.48 8.46
C TRP A 92 31.93 -6.09 7.22
N ALA A 93 33.23 -5.87 6.99
CA ALA A 93 33.97 -6.42 5.86
C ALA A 93 33.98 -7.96 5.85
N GLU A 94 34.10 -8.59 7.02
CA GLU A 94 34.00 -10.05 7.15
C GLU A 94 32.59 -10.56 6.83
N VAL A 95 31.58 -9.87 7.36
CA VAL A 95 30.17 -10.17 7.10
C VAL A 95 29.85 -10.00 5.61
N GLU A 96 30.29 -8.91 5.01
CA GLU A 96 30.13 -8.62 3.58
C GLU A 96 30.75 -9.73 2.72
N ALA A 97 31.98 -10.14 3.01
CA ALA A 97 32.66 -11.20 2.26
C ALA A 97 31.93 -12.55 2.36
N GLY A 98 31.36 -12.87 3.52
CA GLY A 98 30.59 -14.10 3.70
C GLY A 98 29.18 -14.03 3.11
N LEU A 99 28.53 -12.86 3.12
CA LEU A 99 27.25 -12.64 2.44
C LEU A 99 27.41 -12.78 0.92
N LYS A 100 28.48 -12.23 0.33
CA LYS A 100 28.82 -12.42 -1.09
C LYS A 100 29.01 -13.90 -1.44
N GLN A 101 29.78 -14.63 -0.62
CA GLN A 101 29.99 -16.07 -0.79
C GLN A 101 28.66 -16.84 -0.72
N ARG A 102 27.83 -16.52 0.28
CA ARG A 102 26.55 -17.21 0.51
C ARG A 102 25.53 -16.94 -0.59
N ALA A 103 25.41 -15.71 -1.06
CA ALA A 103 24.54 -15.35 -2.18
C ALA A 103 24.94 -16.10 -3.47
N GLU A 104 26.24 -16.15 -3.76
CA GLU A 104 26.78 -16.90 -4.90
C GLU A 104 26.55 -18.41 -4.75
N LEU A 105 26.69 -18.96 -3.55
CA LEU A 105 26.42 -20.37 -3.30
C LEU A 105 24.94 -20.71 -3.53
N LEU A 106 24.02 -19.93 -2.96
CA LEU A 106 22.58 -20.13 -3.12
C LEU A 106 22.12 -19.91 -4.57
N ASN A 107 22.77 -19.02 -5.31
CA ASN A 107 22.59 -18.88 -6.76
C ASN A 107 22.93 -20.17 -7.52
N LEU A 108 24.05 -20.82 -7.17
CA LEU A 108 24.45 -22.11 -7.76
C LEU A 108 23.48 -23.23 -7.38
N VAL A 109 23.00 -23.26 -6.13
CA VAL A 109 21.95 -24.21 -5.71
C VAL A 109 20.67 -24.00 -6.51
N LEU A 110 20.21 -22.75 -6.66
CA LEU A 110 19.01 -22.43 -7.44
C LEU A 110 19.13 -22.92 -8.89
N LYS A 111 20.27 -22.64 -9.52
CA LYS A 111 20.57 -23.09 -10.89
C LYS A 111 20.62 -24.62 -10.99
N ASP A 112 21.19 -25.30 -10.01
CA ASP A 112 21.31 -26.76 -10.02
C ASP A 112 19.96 -27.46 -9.80
N VAL A 113 19.15 -26.98 -8.85
CA VAL A 113 17.85 -27.57 -8.48
C VAL A 113 16.87 -27.61 -9.67
N TYR A 114 16.83 -26.54 -10.46
CA TYR A 114 16.00 -26.48 -11.67
C TYR A 114 16.73 -26.94 -12.95
N GLY A 115 18.05 -27.14 -12.89
CA GLY A 115 18.88 -27.56 -14.02
C GLY A 115 19.34 -29.02 -13.93
N GLU A 116 20.66 -29.22 -13.84
CA GLU A 116 21.29 -30.55 -13.94
C GLU A 116 21.11 -31.42 -12.69
N ARG A 117 20.83 -30.83 -11.52
CA ARG A 117 20.60 -31.50 -10.23
C ARG A 117 21.79 -32.34 -9.76
N LYS A 118 23.01 -31.81 -9.93
CA LYS A 118 24.26 -32.41 -9.48
C LYS A 118 24.29 -32.65 -7.97
N LEU A 119 23.71 -31.76 -7.16
CA LEU A 119 23.65 -31.95 -5.70
C LEU A 119 22.88 -33.21 -5.31
N ILE A 120 21.76 -33.48 -5.99
CA ILE A 120 20.94 -34.66 -5.75
C ILE A 120 21.60 -35.91 -6.36
N LYS A 121 22.06 -35.83 -7.62
CA LYS A 121 22.68 -36.95 -8.34
C LYS A 121 23.95 -37.49 -7.65
N ASN A 122 24.74 -36.61 -7.02
CA ASN A 122 25.94 -36.99 -6.29
C ASN A 122 25.69 -37.26 -4.80
N GLY A 123 24.43 -37.26 -4.34
CA GLY A 123 24.07 -37.56 -2.95
C GLY A 123 24.52 -36.51 -1.93
N ILE A 124 24.82 -35.28 -2.36
CA ILE A 124 25.21 -34.17 -1.46
C ILE A 124 23.99 -33.65 -0.70
N VAL A 125 22.85 -33.57 -1.37
CA VAL A 125 21.56 -33.15 -0.79
C VAL A 125 20.53 -34.25 -1.06
N PRO A 126 19.85 -34.79 -0.03
CA PRO A 126 18.76 -35.73 -0.21
C PRO A 126 17.62 -35.13 -1.04
N PHE A 127 17.04 -35.93 -1.94
CA PHE A 127 16.02 -35.42 -2.87
C PHE A 127 14.75 -34.96 -2.15
N GLU A 128 14.45 -35.51 -0.97
CA GLU A 128 13.29 -35.15 -0.15
C GLU A 128 13.37 -33.72 0.38
N VAL A 129 14.58 -33.18 0.59
CA VAL A 129 14.77 -31.77 1.00
C VAL A 129 14.21 -30.85 -0.07
N ILE A 130 14.41 -31.17 -1.36
CA ILE A 130 13.97 -30.34 -2.49
C ILE A 130 12.55 -30.74 -2.94
N TYR A 131 12.35 -31.99 -3.35
CA TYR A 131 11.08 -32.45 -3.92
C TYR A 131 9.95 -32.58 -2.89
N GLY A 132 10.29 -32.70 -1.59
CA GLY A 132 9.31 -32.67 -0.51
C GLY A 132 8.88 -31.25 -0.11
N HIS A 133 9.58 -30.22 -0.59
CA HIS A 133 9.27 -28.82 -0.31
C HIS A 133 8.15 -28.32 -1.23
N ARG A 134 7.04 -27.82 -0.67
CA ARG A 134 5.88 -27.35 -1.46
C ARG A 134 6.18 -26.18 -2.40
N GLY A 135 7.19 -25.38 -2.09
CA GLY A 135 7.67 -24.30 -2.96
C GLY A 135 8.55 -24.75 -4.14
N PHE A 136 8.86 -26.04 -4.29
CA PHE A 136 9.54 -26.54 -5.48
C PHE A 136 8.55 -26.59 -6.66
N LEU A 137 8.73 -25.70 -7.63
CA LEU A 137 7.84 -25.57 -8.78
C LEU A 137 8.35 -26.40 -9.95
N ARG A 138 7.75 -27.56 -10.19
CA ARG A 138 8.16 -28.47 -11.30
C ARG A 138 8.10 -27.78 -12.66
N GLN A 139 7.15 -26.86 -12.82
CA GLN A 139 6.95 -26.03 -13.99
C GLN A 139 8.18 -25.17 -14.33
N CYS A 140 9.03 -24.86 -13.35
CA CYS A 140 10.27 -24.09 -13.52
C CYS A 140 11.47 -24.95 -13.94
N SER A 141 11.32 -26.27 -14.03
CA SER A 141 12.40 -27.19 -14.42
C SER A 141 12.88 -26.94 -15.84
N GLY A 142 14.20 -26.84 -16.03
CA GLY A 142 14.84 -26.69 -17.34
C GLY A 142 14.75 -25.28 -17.92
N MET A 143 14.24 -24.30 -17.18
CA MET A 143 14.17 -22.92 -17.65
C MET A 143 15.57 -22.29 -17.68
N GLU A 144 15.93 -21.75 -18.85
CA GLU A 144 17.14 -20.95 -19.02
C GLU A 144 16.81 -19.46 -18.89
N LEU A 145 17.37 -18.80 -17.89
CA LEU A 145 17.17 -17.37 -17.66
C LEU A 145 18.31 -16.54 -18.28
N GLN A 146 17.98 -15.43 -18.93
CA GLN A 146 18.95 -14.44 -19.44
C GLN A 146 19.31 -13.42 -18.36
N LEU A 147 19.79 -13.90 -17.21
CA LEU A 147 20.24 -13.06 -16.10
C LEU A 147 21.72 -13.31 -15.86
N GLU A 148 22.46 -12.28 -15.45
CA GLU A 148 23.86 -12.42 -15.02
C GLU A 148 23.96 -13.45 -13.87
N ARG A 149 23.00 -13.41 -12.95
CA ARG A 149 22.81 -14.39 -11.87
C ARG A 149 21.33 -14.69 -11.68
N TYR A 150 21.01 -15.96 -11.47
CA TYR A 150 19.62 -16.41 -11.30
C TYR A 150 19.05 -15.82 -10.01
N LEU A 151 19.81 -15.85 -8.91
CA LEU A 151 19.41 -15.18 -7.68
C LEU A 151 19.86 -13.72 -7.70
N SER A 152 19.05 -12.82 -8.24
CA SER A 152 19.47 -11.42 -8.41
C SER A 152 19.42 -10.60 -7.12
N ILE A 153 18.52 -10.93 -6.20
CA ILE A 153 18.37 -10.30 -4.89
C ILE A 153 18.43 -11.38 -3.82
N TYR A 154 19.27 -11.20 -2.81
CA TYR A 154 19.38 -12.07 -1.65
C TYR A 154 19.30 -11.25 -0.38
N ALA A 155 18.69 -11.77 0.67
CA ALA A 155 18.80 -11.17 1.99
C ALA A 155 19.05 -12.24 3.07
N ALA A 156 19.79 -11.87 4.10
CA ALA A 156 20.13 -12.73 5.21
C ALA A 156 19.66 -12.10 6.52
N ASP A 157 18.93 -12.85 7.33
CA ASP A 157 18.67 -12.48 8.73
C ASP A 157 19.89 -12.88 9.58
N LEU A 158 20.54 -11.89 10.20
CA LEU A 158 21.77 -12.01 10.97
C LEU A 158 21.52 -11.76 12.45
N CYS A 159 22.15 -12.57 13.31
CA CYS A 159 22.16 -12.40 14.76
C CYS A 159 23.54 -12.75 15.30
N ARG A 160 23.97 -12.09 16.38
CA ARG A 160 25.24 -12.44 17.01
C ARG A 160 25.08 -13.71 17.84
N GLY A 161 25.87 -14.74 17.54
CA GLY A 161 25.92 -15.99 18.28
C GLY A 161 26.66 -15.83 19.61
N THR A 162 26.71 -16.90 20.41
CA THR A 162 27.40 -16.94 21.72
C THR A 162 28.92 -16.77 21.61
N ASP A 163 29.49 -17.11 20.45
CA ASP A 163 30.91 -16.93 20.12
C ASP A 163 31.28 -15.50 19.72
N GLY A 164 30.32 -14.57 19.74
CA GLY A 164 30.53 -13.17 19.40
C GLY A 164 30.54 -12.87 17.89
N ARG A 165 30.45 -13.86 17.01
CA ARG A 165 30.37 -13.66 15.55
C ARG A 165 28.92 -13.48 15.10
N LEU A 166 28.71 -12.83 13.96
CA LEU A 166 27.38 -12.73 13.32
C LEU A 166 27.08 -14.02 12.55
N TRP A 167 25.95 -14.66 12.88
CA TRP A 167 25.49 -15.92 12.30
C TRP A 167 24.31 -15.67 11.38
N VAL A 168 24.23 -16.45 10.29
CA VAL A 168 23.05 -16.47 9.43
C VAL A 168 21.96 -17.33 10.07
N VAL A 169 20.80 -16.72 10.33
CA VAL A 169 19.64 -17.37 10.95
C VAL A 169 18.63 -17.81 9.89
N ASN A 170 18.33 -16.97 8.90
CA ASN A 170 17.47 -17.33 7.79
C ASN A 170 17.94 -16.68 6.48
N ASP A 171 17.78 -17.40 5.38
CA ASP A 171 18.00 -16.92 4.02
C ASP A 171 16.67 -16.47 3.40
N ARG A 172 16.72 -15.40 2.59
CA ARG A 172 15.58 -14.85 1.85
C ARG A 172 15.93 -14.69 0.38
N THR A 173 15.16 -15.36 -0.47
CA THR A 173 15.47 -15.56 -1.89
C THR A 173 14.26 -15.43 -2.80
N GLU A 174 13.04 -15.40 -2.26
CA GLU A 174 11.82 -15.22 -3.05
C GLU A 174 11.62 -13.75 -3.42
N ALA A 175 10.98 -12.98 -2.54
CA ALA A 175 10.78 -11.54 -2.68
C ALA A 175 11.18 -10.82 -1.38
N PRO A 176 12.49 -10.73 -1.05
CA PRO A 176 12.93 -10.19 0.23
C PRO A 176 12.48 -8.73 0.42
N SER A 177 11.72 -8.45 1.48
CA SER A 177 11.31 -7.09 1.90
C SER A 177 12.24 -6.53 2.97
N GLY A 178 12.39 -5.21 2.96
CA GLY A 178 13.01 -4.37 3.98
C GLY A 178 13.94 -3.29 3.44
N MET A 179 14.24 -3.27 2.14
CA MET A 179 15.17 -2.29 1.54
C MET A 179 14.58 -0.88 1.58
N GLY A 180 13.29 -0.73 1.24
CA GLY A 180 12.60 0.57 1.31
C GLY A 180 12.50 1.09 2.75
N TYR A 181 12.24 0.22 3.72
CA TYR A 181 12.26 0.60 5.14
C TYR A 181 13.65 1.00 5.64
N ALA A 182 14.71 0.29 5.21
CA ALA A 182 16.08 0.64 5.56
C ALA A 182 16.47 2.02 5.00
N LEU A 183 16.07 2.32 3.75
CA LEU A 183 16.28 3.61 3.12
C LEU A 183 15.52 4.73 3.84
N GLU A 184 14.25 4.50 4.18
CA GLU A 184 13.43 5.48 4.90
C GLU A 184 13.95 5.72 6.31
N ASN A 185 14.31 4.67 7.05
CA ASN A 185 14.94 4.79 8.37
C ASN A 185 16.18 5.68 8.29
N ARG A 186 17.05 5.43 7.30
CA ARG A 186 18.28 6.21 7.10
C ARG A 186 17.99 7.66 6.74
N SER A 187 17.01 7.92 5.89
CA SER A 187 16.58 9.27 5.51
C SER A 187 16.07 10.04 6.74
N THR A 188 15.24 9.41 7.57
CA THR A 188 14.70 10.00 8.81
C THR A 188 15.80 10.28 9.83
N THR A 189 16.64 9.30 10.17
CA THR A 189 17.70 9.48 11.17
C THR A 189 18.75 10.49 10.75
N SER A 190 19.19 10.47 9.48
CA SER A 190 20.21 11.42 9.00
C SER A 190 19.72 12.87 9.02
N ARG A 191 18.40 13.10 8.94
CA ARG A 191 17.78 14.42 9.08
C ARG A 191 17.63 14.85 10.53
N ILE A 192 17.17 13.96 11.42
CA ILE A 192 16.90 14.30 12.84
C ILE A 192 18.18 14.31 13.69
N LEU A 193 19.13 13.43 13.39
CA LEU A 193 20.40 13.26 14.10
C LEU A 193 21.58 13.67 13.21
N SER A 194 21.46 14.75 12.46
CA SER A 194 22.45 15.18 11.45
C SER A 194 23.87 15.28 11.99
N ASP A 195 24.04 15.88 13.18
CA ASP A 195 25.34 16.12 13.78
C ASP A 195 26.00 14.79 14.19
N LEU A 196 25.23 13.90 14.84
CA LEU A 196 25.71 12.57 15.22
C LEU A 196 26.01 11.71 13.98
N TYR A 197 25.16 11.79 12.95
CA TYR A 197 25.35 11.04 11.70
C TYR A 197 26.68 11.40 11.02
N ALA A 198 27.01 12.70 10.98
CA ALA A 198 28.27 13.18 10.44
C ALA A 198 29.46 12.82 11.35
N GLU A 199 29.33 13.02 12.67
CA GLU A 199 30.37 12.74 13.66
C GLU A 199 30.76 11.25 13.69
N MET A 200 29.77 10.37 13.52
CA MET A 200 29.92 8.92 13.53
C MET A 200 30.36 8.35 12.17
N LYS A 201 30.50 9.19 11.13
CA LYS A 201 31.00 8.80 9.80
C LYS A 201 30.23 7.59 9.21
N VAL A 202 28.90 7.70 9.20
CA VAL A 202 28.01 6.59 8.79
C VAL A 202 27.95 6.45 7.27
N LYS A 203 28.30 5.27 6.73
CA LYS A 203 28.30 4.98 5.29
C LYS A 203 26.95 5.22 4.63
N ARG A 204 26.94 5.83 3.44
CA ARG A 204 25.70 6.12 2.68
C ARG A 204 25.16 4.89 1.96
N LEU A 205 23.83 4.80 1.82
CA LEU A 205 23.16 3.72 1.07
C LEU A 205 23.02 4.00 -0.43
N SER A 206 23.30 5.23 -0.89
CA SER A 206 23.02 5.66 -2.27
C SER A 206 23.70 4.81 -3.34
N GLY A 207 24.96 4.41 -3.13
CA GLY A 207 25.71 3.58 -4.10
C GLY A 207 25.05 2.22 -4.34
N PHE A 208 24.57 1.57 -3.27
CA PHE A 208 23.84 0.29 -3.38
C PHE A 208 22.57 0.43 -4.22
N PHE A 209 21.80 1.51 -4.05
CA PHE A 209 20.57 1.71 -4.81
C PHE A 209 20.82 2.13 -6.27
N GLN A 210 21.95 2.79 -6.56
CA GLN A 210 22.38 3.03 -7.95
C GLN A 210 22.70 1.70 -8.65
N GLU A 211 23.44 0.82 -7.99
CA GLU A 211 23.74 -0.52 -8.50
C GLU A 211 22.47 -1.39 -8.61
N PHE A 212 21.53 -1.24 -7.68
CA PHE A 212 20.22 -1.92 -7.73
C PHE A 212 19.44 -1.52 -8.99
N ASN A 213 19.37 -0.21 -9.27
CA ASN A 213 18.72 0.29 -10.47
C ASN A 213 19.42 -0.22 -11.74
N GLN A 214 20.75 -0.20 -11.77
CA GLN A 214 21.52 -0.71 -12.90
C GLN A 214 21.31 -2.21 -13.13
N MET A 215 21.21 -3.00 -12.06
CA MET A 215 20.91 -4.44 -12.13
C MET A 215 19.53 -4.72 -12.75
N LEU A 216 18.52 -3.87 -12.48
CA LEU A 216 17.21 -3.98 -13.15
C LEU A 216 17.27 -3.62 -14.63
N ILE A 217 18.05 -2.60 -15.01
CA ILE A 217 18.25 -2.22 -16.42
C ILE A 217 18.99 -3.32 -17.18
N ASP A 218 20.07 -3.86 -16.60
CA ASP A 218 20.90 -4.90 -17.19
C ASP A 218 20.16 -6.25 -17.33
N ALA A 219 19.09 -6.47 -16.56
CA ALA A 219 18.27 -7.68 -16.64
C ALA A 219 17.37 -7.76 -17.89
N ALA A 220 17.23 -6.66 -18.64
CA ALA A 220 16.34 -6.62 -19.79
C ALA A 220 16.73 -7.62 -20.90
N PRO A 221 15.77 -8.42 -21.41
CA PRO A 221 16.02 -9.30 -22.55
C PRO A 221 16.58 -8.53 -23.76
N GLY A 222 17.63 -9.06 -24.37
CA GLY A 222 18.29 -8.40 -25.51
C GLY A 222 19.09 -7.13 -25.17
N LYS A 223 19.31 -6.82 -23.87
CA LYS A 223 20.11 -5.68 -23.39
C LYS A 223 19.70 -4.34 -24.00
N LYS A 224 18.40 -4.06 -24.02
CA LYS A 224 17.84 -2.77 -24.48
C LYS A 224 18.40 -1.62 -23.64
N GLU A 225 18.71 -0.49 -24.26
CA GLU A 225 19.22 0.70 -23.55
C GLU A 225 18.19 1.35 -22.60
N ASN A 226 16.90 1.32 -22.97
CA ASN A 226 15.80 1.89 -22.18
C ASN A 226 14.68 0.84 -22.02
N PRO A 227 14.84 -0.14 -21.11
CA PRO A 227 13.82 -1.16 -20.90
C PRO A 227 12.61 -0.62 -20.13
N ASN A 228 11.43 -1.15 -20.45
CA ASN A 228 10.21 -0.90 -19.67
C ASN A 228 10.20 -1.81 -18.44
N ILE A 229 10.45 -1.21 -17.27
CA ILE A 229 10.55 -1.90 -15.98
C ILE A 229 9.30 -1.56 -15.15
N VAL A 230 8.70 -2.56 -14.51
CA VAL A 230 7.55 -2.39 -13.59
C VAL A 230 7.79 -3.11 -12.27
N ILE A 231 7.14 -2.63 -11.20
CA ILE A 231 7.12 -3.30 -9.89
C ILE A 231 5.76 -3.99 -9.72
N LEU A 232 5.74 -5.32 -9.72
CA LEU A 232 4.53 -6.11 -9.52
C LEU A 232 4.24 -6.28 -8.03
N THR A 233 3.11 -5.73 -7.57
CA THR A 233 2.67 -5.77 -6.17
C THR A 233 1.38 -6.59 -6.01
N PRO A 234 1.22 -7.31 -4.89
CA PRO A 234 -0.05 -7.95 -4.52
C PRO A 234 -1.15 -6.94 -4.10
N GLY A 235 -0.82 -5.64 -3.97
CA GLY A 235 -1.78 -4.58 -3.67
C GLY A 235 -1.74 -4.09 -2.22
N SER A 236 -2.65 -3.16 -1.91
CA SER A 236 -2.66 -2.34 -0.68
C SER A 236 -2.86 -3.13 0.63
N HIS A 237 -3.38 -4.35 0.55
CA HIS A 237 -3.62 -5.21 1.71
C HIS A 237 -2.37 -5.97 2.17
N ASN A 238 -1.27 -5.91 1.42
CA ASN A 238 -0.03 -6.58 1.78
C ASN A 238 0.72 -5.83 2.89
N GLU A 239 1.34 -6.58 3.80
CA GLU A 239 2.15 -6.08 4.93
C GLU A 239 3.24 -5.07 4.55
N THR A 240 3.90 -5.26 3.41
CA THR A 240 5.02 -4.42 2.95
C THR A 240 4.63 -3.52 1.78
N TYR A 241 3.33 -3.24 1.58
CA TYR A 241 2.88 -2.40 0.47
C TYR A 241 3.52 -1.01 0.47
N PHE A 242 3.74 -0.42 1.65
CA PHE A 242 4.47 0.85 1.78
C PHE A 242 5.83 0.81 1.06
N GLU A 243 6.62 -0.24 1.30
CA GLU A 243 7.92 -0.41 0.65
C GLU A 243 7.79 -0.53 -0.86
N HIS A 244 6.77 -1.22 -1.36
CA HIS A 244 6.56 -1.37 -2.81
C HIS A 244 6.28 -0.01 -3.46
N ALA A 245 5.38 0.77 -2.86
CA ALA A 245 5.05 2.11 -3.33
C ALA A 245 6.23 3.09 -3.21
N TYR A 246 6.95 3.04 -2.08
CA TYR A 246 8.12 3.87 -1.85
C TYR A 246 9.23 3.58 -2.86
N MET A 247 9.54 2.30 -3.11
CA MET A 247 10.54 1.88 -4.10
C MET A 247 10.11 2.25 -5.53
N ALA A 248 8.82 2.16 -5.86
CA ALA A 248 8.29 2.59 -7.17
C ALA A 248 8.53 4.08 -7.39
N SER A 249 8.18 4.93 -6.42
CA SER A 249 8.43 6.37 -6.48
C SER A 249 9.92 6.71 -6.48
N PHE A 250 10.72 6.01 -5.69
CA PHE A 250 12.16 6.24 -5.56
C PHE A 250 12.93 5.87 -6.85
N LEU A 251 12.58 4.76 -7.50
CA LEU A 251 13.21 4.33 -8.76
C LEU A 251 12.57 4.96 -10.01
N GLY A 252 11.34 5.46 -9.89
CA GLY A 252 10.59 6.02 -11.01
C GLY A 252 9.94 4.98 -11.92
N TYR A 253 9.64 3.78 -11.41
CA TYR A 253 8.97 2.71 -12.16
C TYR A 253 7.47 2.60 -11.82
N PRO A 254 6.61 2.26 -12.79
CA PRO A 254 5.20 2.00 -12.52
C PRO A 254 5.00 0.89 -11.49
N LEU A 255 4.16 1.15 -10.48
CA LEU A 255 3.65 0.15 -9.56
C LEU A 255 2.39 -0.47 -10.18
N VAL A 256 2.40 -1.78 -10.40
CA VAL A 256 1.34 -2.51 -11.11
C VAL A 256 0.86 -3.71 -10.33
N GLN A 257 -0.42 -4.06 -10.46
CA GLN A 257 -0.99 -5.31 -9.96
C GLN A 257 -1.16 -6.32 -11.11
N GLY A 258 -1.47 -7.58 -10.81
CA GLY A 258 -1.71 -8.61 -11.83
C GLY A 258 -2.74 -8.17 -12.89
N ASN A 259 -3.79 -7.47 -12.47
CA ASN A 259 -4.84 -6.94 -13.34
C ASN A 259 -4.39 -5.80 -14.27
N ASP A 260 -3.25 -5.15 -14.03
CA ASP A 260 -2.69 -4.15 -14.95
C ASP A 260 -1.92 -4.80 -16.10
N LEU A 261 -1.59 -6.08 -15.98
CA LEU A 261 -0.75 -6.80 -16.92
C LEU A 261 -1.57 -7.83 -17.71
N VAL A 262 -1.12 -8.13 -18.92
CA VAL A 262 -1.72 -9.14 -19.77
C VAL A 262 -0.64 -9.79 -20.63
N VAL A 263 -0.73 -11.10 -20.80
CA VAL A 263 0.11 -11.83 -21.75
C VAL A 263 -0.60 -11.89 -23.09
N ARG A 264 0.09 -11.50 -24.16
CA ARG A 264 -0.41 -11.55 -25.53
C ARG A 264 0.73 -11.80 -26.51
N ASP A 265 0.49 -12.71 -27.45
CA ASP A 265 1.44 -13.07 -28.51
C ASP A 265 2.83 -13.47 -27.98
N GLY A 266 2.87 -14.10 -26.79
CA GLY A 266 4.11 -14.52 -26.12
C GLY A 266 4.90 -13.40 -25.46
N TYR A 267 4.34 -12.19 -25.33
CA TYR A 267 4.94 -11.04 -24.65
C TYR A 267 4.08 -10.57 -23.48
N LEU A 268 4.71 -9.92 -22.50
CA LEU A 268 4.03 -9.26 -21.38
C LEU A 268 3.73 -7.80 -21.72
N TRP A 269 2.50 -7.39 -21.49
CA TRP A 269 2.03 -6.03 -21.75
C TRP A 269 1.40 -5.42 -20.50
N MET A 270 1.63 -4.14 -20.29
CA MET A 270 0.89 -3.31 -19.34
C MET A 270 -0.26 -2.62 -20.05
N LYS A 271 -1.45 -2.68 -19.47
CA LYS A 271 -2.63 -1.92 -19.88
C LYS A 271 -2.43 -0.47 -19.46
N SER A 272 -2.30 0.42 -20.43
CA SER A 272 -2.23 1.86 -20.21
C SER A 272 -3.45 2.58 -20.78
N LEU A 273 -3.61 3.86 -20.48
CA LEU A 273 -4.69 4.68 -21.04
C LEU A 273 -4.66 4.82 -22.57
N GLN A 274 -3.50 4.68 -23.23
CA GLN A 274 -3.42 4.71 -24.70
C GLN A 274 -3.57 3.30 -25.32
N GLY A 275 -3.16 2.25 -24.59
CA GLY A 275 -3.17 0.89 -25.11
C GLY A 275 -2.18 -0.02 -24.39
N LEU A 276 -1.67 -1.02 -25.09
CA LEU A 276 -0.75 -1.99 -24.51
C LEU A 276 0.71 -1.50 -24.66
N LYS A 277 1.43 -1.42 -23.54
CA LYS A 277 2.86 -1.13 -23.49
C LYS A 277 3.65 -2.37 -23.12
N GLN A 278 4.56 -2.81 -23.99
CA GLN A 278 5.35 -4.01 -23.74
C GLN A 278 6.27 -3.82 -22.53
N ILE A 279 6.33 -4.81 -21.64
CA ILE A 279 7.18 -4.83 -20.45
C ILE A 279 8.37 -5.76 -20.68
N ASP A 280 9.56 -5.28 -20.30
CA ASP A 280 10.82 -6.00 -20.45
C ASP A 280 11.29 -6.65 -19.13
N VAL A 281 11.06 -5.97 -18.00
CA VAL A 281 11.51 -6.42 -16.67
C VAL A 281 10.42 -6.22 -15.62
N VAL A 282 10.23 -7.21 -14.76
CA VAL A 282 9.31 -7.20 -13.63
C VAL A 282 10.09 -7.39 -12.34
N LEU A 283 10.16 -6.35 -11.51
CA LEU A 283 10.55 -6.50 -10.10
C LEU A 283 9.35 -7.05 -9.33
N ARG A 284 9.41 -8.33 -9.00
CA ARG A 284 8.30 -9.09 -8.41
C ARG A 284 8.29 -8.97 -6.89
N ARG A 285 7.14 -8.59 -6.34
CA ARG A 285 6.83 -8.58 -4.89
C ARG A 285 5.70 -9.54 -4.49
N VAL A 286 5.36 -10.47 -5.40
CA VAL A 286 4.32 -11.49 -5.25
C VAL A 286 5.01 -12.85 -5.12
N ASP A 287 4.56 -13.70 -4.20
CA ASP A 287 5.11 -15.04 -3.99
C ASP A 287 5.01 -15.93 -5.25
N ASP A 288 5.93 -16.89 -5.38
CA ASP A 288 6.15 -17.73 -6.56
C ASP A 288 4.85 -18.37 -7.04
N ALA A 289 4.17 -19.11 -6.16
CA ALA A 289 2.96 -19.85 -6.49
C ALA A 289 1.82 -18.95 -6.98
N PHE A 290 1.77 -17.70 -6.56
CA PHE A 290 0.70 -16.76 -6.91
C PHE A 290 0.97 -16.01 -8.22
N THR A 291 2.13 -16.21 -8.84
CA THR A 291 2.60 -15.37 -9.96
C THR A 291 1.92 -15.69 -11.30
N ASP A 292 1.49 -16.93 -11.51
CA ASP A 292 0.78 -17.34 -12.74
C ASP A 292 -0.36 -18.32 -12.42
N PRO A 293 -1.64 -17.90 -12.50
CA PRO A 293 -2.76 -18.77 -12.23
C PRO A 293 -3.01 -19.85 -13.29
N LEU A 294 -2.44 -19.74 -14.49
CA LEU A 294 -2.62 -20.75 -15.55
C LEU A 294 -1.81 -22.02 -15.26
N GLU A 295 -0.61 -21.86 -14.71
CA GLU A 295 0.35 -22.96 -14.54
C GLU A 295 0.69 -23.31 -13.10
N LEU A 296 0.48 -22.38 -12.15
CA LEU A 296 0.89 -22.54 -10.75
C LEU A 296 -0.34 -22.69 -9.84
N ARG A 297 -0.96 -21.59 -9.43
CA ARG A 297 -2.07 -21.57 -8.47
C ARG A 297 -3.32 -20.96 -9.10
N GLU A 298 -4.27 -21.81 -9.45
CA GLU A 298 -5.50 -21.46 -10.20
C GLU A 298 -6.39 -20.43 -9.49
N ASP A 299 -6.45 -20.44 -8.15
CA ASP A 299 -7.21 -19.48 -7.34
C ASP A 299 -6.45 -18.17 -7.06
N SER A 300 -5.29 -17.95 -7.68
CA SER A 300 -4.54 -16.70 -7.52
C SER A 300 -5.15 -15.56 -8.32
N HIS A 301 -5.43 -14.45 -7.64
CA HIS A 301 -5.80 -13.17 -8.25
C HIS A 301 -4.65 -12.14 -8.26
N LEU A 302 -3.44 -12.53 -7.85
CA LEU A 302 -2.31 -11.61 -7.66
C LEU A 302 -1.37 -11.57 -8.87
N GLY A 303 -1.26 -12.69 -9.60
CA GLY A 303 -0.36 -12.90 -10.71
C GLY A 303 -0.95 -12.52 -12.07
N VAL A 304 -0.28 -12.95 -13.13
CA VAL A 304 -0.69 -12.71 -14.52
C VAL A 304 -0.75 -14.04 -15.24
N ALA A 305 -1.92 -14.37 -15.81
CA ALA A 305 -2.11 -15.62 -16.53
C ALA A 305 -1.16 -15.72 -17.73
N GLY A 306 -0.37 -16.81 -17.78
CA GLY A 306 0.60 -17.09 -18.83
C GLY A 306 1.96 -16.40 -18.66
N LEU A 307 2.22 -15.72 -17.54
CA LEU A 307 3.50 -15.06 -17.28
C LEU A 307 4.67 -16.04 -17.32
N LEU A 308 4.49 -17.27 -16.81
CA LEU A 308 5.54 -18.27 -16.79
C LEU A 308 5.95 -18.69 -18.21
N ASP A 309 5.01 -18.79 -19.15
CA ASP A 309 5.30 -19.04 -20.57
C ASP A 309 6.15 -17.92 -21.19
N VAL A 310 5.83 -16.64 -20.92
CA VAL A 310 6.61 -15.49 -21.40
C VAL A 310 8.03 -15.51 -20.86
N VAL A 311 8.20 -15.87 -19.58
CA VAL A 311 9.52 -16.04 -18.95
C VAL A 311 10.30 -17.17 -19.64
N ARG A 312 9.68 -18.32 -19.90
CA ARG A 312 10.33 -19.44 -20.62
C ARG A 312 10.77 -19.06 -22.02
N ARG A 313 9.98 -18.24 -22.72
CA ARG A 313 10.32 -17.70 -24.04
C ARG A 313 11.44 -16.65 -24.01
N LYS A 314 11.90 -16.25 -22.82
CA LYS A 314 12.94 -15.22 -22.62
C LYS A 314 12.51 -13.84 -23.12
N ASN A 315 11.19 -13.58 -23.15
CA ASN A 315 10.61 -12.31 -23.62
C ASN A 315 10.42 -11.28 -22.49
N VAL A 316 10.52 -11.71 -21.23
CA VAL A 316 10.49 -10.85 -20.04
C VAL A 316 11.44 -11.39 -18.98
N ALA A 317 12.11 -10.51 -18.25
CA ALA A 317 12.87 -10.87 -17.06
C ALA A 317 12.05 -10.64 -15.78
N VAL A 318 12.02 -11.62 -14.88
CA VAL A 318 11.34 -11.51 -13.58
C VAL A 318 12.38 -11.60 -12.46
N ILE A 319 12.41 -10.59 -11.60
CA ILE A 319 13.41 -10.43 -10.53
C ILE A 319 12.72 -10.51 -9.15
N ASN A 320 13.03 -11.47 -8.28
CA ASN A 320 13.77 -12.71 -8.55
C ASN A 320 12.93 -13.70 -9.39
N PRO A 321 13.59 -14.66 -10.08
CA PRO A 321 12.88 -15.60 -10.93
C PRO A 321 11.91 -16.48 -10.15
N ILE A 322 10.84 -16.89 -10.84
CA ILE A 322 9.80 -17.74 -10.28
C ILE A 322 10.40 -19.10 -9.91
N GLY A 323 10.20 -19.51 -8.66
CA GLY A 323 10.72 -20.75 -8.08
C GLY A 323 11.92 -20.54 -7.16
N SER A 324 12.43 -19.31 -7.02
CA SER A 324 13.55 -19.01 -6.12
C SER A 324 13.21 -19.23 -4.65
N GLY A 325 11.93 -19.20 -4.26
CA GLY A 325 11.48 -19.40 -2.87
C GLY A 325 11.78 -20.80 -2.30
N VAL A 326 12.04 -21.80 -3.15
CA VAL A 326 12.48 -23.13 -2.69
C VAL A 326 13.83 -23.08 -1.95
N ILE A 327 14.62 -22.02 -2.14
CA ILE A 327 15.94 -21.85 -1.54
C ILE A 327 15.86 -21.21 -0.14
N GLU A 328 14.71 -20.69 0.28
CA GLU A 328 14.44 -20.31 1.69
C GLU A 328 14.24 -21.53 2.62
N ASN A 329 14.50 -22.73 2.11
CA ASN A 329 14.28 -24.00 2.78
C ASN A 329 15.29 -24.24 3.92
N PRO A 330 14.88 -24.20 5.20
CA PRO A 330 15.77 -24.44 6.33
C PRO A 330 16.31 -25.88 6.39
N GLY A 331 15.70 -26.82 5.67
CA GLY A 331 16.22 -28.17 5.47
C GLY A 331 17.51 -28.22 4.64
N LEU A 332 17.88 -27.17 3.91
CA LEU A 332 19.18 -27.06 3.22
C LEU A 332 20.33 -26.72 4.18
N ILE A 333 20.03 -26.07 5.31
CA ILE A 333 21.04 -25.54 6.23
C ILE A 333 22.06 -26.61 6.65
N PRO A 334 21.67 -27.83 7.09
CA PRO A 334 22.64 -28.87 7.49
C PRO A 334 23.63 -29.26 6.38
N PHE A 335 23.23 -29.08 5.11
CA PHE A 335 24.02 -29.48 3.94
C PHE A 335 24.88 -28.35 3.36
N MET A 336 24.69 -27.10 3.81
CA MET A 336 25.42 -25.94 3.28
C MET A 336 26.95 -26.08 3.29
N PRO A 337 27.60 -26.65 4.32
CA PRO A 337 29.05 -26.88 4.28
C PRO A 337 29.47 -27.84 3.16
N ALA A 338 28.71 -28.92 2.93
CA ALA A 338 28.97 -29.87 1.86
C ALA A 338 28.72 -29.25 0.48
N ILE A 339 27.67 -28.41 0.36
CA ILE A 339 27.36 -27.66 -0.86
C ILE A 339 28.49 -26.66 -1.20
N ALA A 340 29.01 -25.94 -0.20
CA ALA A 340 30.15 -25.02 -0.38
C ALA A 340 31.40 -25.75 -0.89
N LYS A 341 31.71 -26.91 -0.28
CA LYS A 341 32.82 -27.76 -0.71
C LYS A 341 32.61 -28.30 -2.13
N PHE A 342 31.39 -28.71 -2.48
CA PHE A 342 31.07 -29.26 -3.80
C PHE A 342 31.22 -28.23 -4.93
N PHE A 343 30.71 -27.00 -4.75
CA PHE A 343 30.71 -26.00 -5.83
C PHE A 343 31.95 -25.11 -5.87
N LYS A 344 32.54 -24.77 -4.71
CA LYS A 344 33.63 -23.80 -4.61
C LYS A 344 34.90 -24.39 -4.00
N ASN A 345 34.84 -25.59 -3.42
CA ASN A 345 35.93 -26.18 -2.63
C ASN A 345 36.41 -25.23 -1.50
N GLU A 346 35.45 -24.52 -0.89
CA GLU A 346 35.66 -23.54 0.18
C GLU A 346 34.86 -23.93 1.42
N GLU A 347 35.30 -23.47 2.59
CA GLU A 347 34.48 -23.48 3.81
C GLU A 347 33.53 -22.27 3.86
N LEU A 348 32.44 -22.39 4.61
CA LEU A 348 31.52 -21.28 4.84
C LEU A 348 32.20 -20.20 5.68
N LYS A 349 32.31 -18.98 5.14
CA LYS A 349 32.89 -17.82 5.84
C LYS A 349 32.02 -17.36 7.00
N LEU A 350 30.70 -17.32 6.79
CA LEU A 350 29.75 -16.98 7.84
C LEU A 350 29.26 -18.24 8.55
N PRO A 351 29.28 -18.25 9.89
CA PRO A 351 28.66 -19.32 10.66
C PRO A 351 27.15 -19.31 10.46
N GLN A 352 26.54 -20.46 10.70
CA GLN A 352 25.10 -20.67 10.60
C GLN A 352 24.61 -21.45 11.81
N ILE A 353 23.33 -21.29 12.12
CA ILE A 353 22.67 -21.98 13.22
C ILE A 353 22.75 -23.51 13.07
N ALA A 354 23.15 -24.19 14.14
CA ALA A 354 23.16 -25.65 14.19
C ALA A 354 21.76 -26.19 13.91
N SER A 355 21.65 -27.04 12.90
CA SER A 355 20.39 -27.50 12.35
C SER A 355 20.43 -29.01 12.09
N TRP A 356 19.34 -29.70 12.38
CA TRP A 356 19.17 -31.14 12.21
C TRP A 356 17.92 -31.42 11.38
N TRP A 357 18.11 -31.92 10.15
CA TRP A 357 16.99 -32.29 9.30
C TRP A 357 16.46 -33.66 9.69
N CYS A 358 15.18 -33.73 10.06
CA CYS A 358 14.58 -34.95 10.60
C CYS A 358 14.41 -36.05 9.55
N GLY A 359 14.66 -35.80 8.27
CA GLY A 359 14.65 -36.83 7.23
C GLY A 359 15.77 -37.87 7.40
N GLN A 360 16.87 -37.53 8.08
CA GLN A 360 17.92 -38.48 8.42
C GLN A 360 17.65 -39.12 9.79
N GLU A 361 17.84 -40.43 9.89
CA GLU A 361 17.47 -41.21 11.08
C GLU A 361 18.20 -40.78 12.35
N LYS A 362 19.51 -40.53 12.27
CA LYS A 362 20.32 -40.11 13.42
C LYS A 362 19.86 -38.75 13.95
N GLU A 363 19.69 -37.80 13.05
CA GLU A 363 19.25 -36.43 13.32
C GLU A 363 17.82 -36.44 13.87
N ARG A 364 16.91 -37.23 13.29
CA ARG A 364 15.54 -37.42 13.80
C ARG A 364 15.53 -37.91 15.24
N ASN A 365 16.32 -38.94 15.56
CA ASN A 365 16.34 -39.52 16.90
C ASN A 365 16.84 -38.48 17.92
N TYR A 366 17.91 -37.76 17.60
CA TYR A 366 18.40 -36.64 18.42
C TYR A 366 17.32 -35.58 18.67
N VAL A 367 16.58 -35.20 17.62
CA VAL A 367 15.50 -34.21 17.72
C VAL A 367 14.36 -34.70 18.62
N LEU A 368 13.93 -35.95 18.47
CA LEU A 368 12.85 -36.52 19.28
C LEU A 368 13.24 -36.63 20.77
N GLU A 369 14.50 -36.93 21.06
CA GLU A 369 15.05 -37.00 22.42
C GLU A 369 15.20 -35.61 23.07
N ASN A 370 15.54 -34.59 22.28
CA ASN A 370 15.86 -33.24 22.77
C ASN A 370 14.83 -32.17 22.40
N ILE A 371 13.62 -32.57 21.99
CA ILE A 371 12.63 -31.66 21.36
C ILE A 371 12.30 -30.43 22.22
N SER A 372 12.32 -30.56 23.55
CA SER A 372 12.02 -29.48 24.49
C SER A 372 13.08 -28.36 24.51
N LYS A 373 14.29 -28.61 23.99
CA LYS A 373 15.40 -27.65 23.95
C LYS A 373 15.60 -27.03 22.56
N LEU A 374 14.81 -27.45 21.57
CA LEU A 374 15.00 -27.11 20.17
C LEU A 374 13.89 -26.21 19.64
N VAL A 375 14.20 -25.51 18.55
CA VAL A 375 13.22 -24.79 17.74
C VAL A 375 12.90 -25.66 16.53
N ILE A 376 11.68 -26.16 16.42
CA ILE A 376 11.24 -27.01 15.32
C ILE A 376 10.57 -26.16 14.25
N LYS A 377 11.03 -26.29 13.02
CA LYS A 377 10.48 -25.62 11.83
C LYS A 377 10.07 -26.65 10.80
N ARG A 378 9.05 -26.32 10.02
CA ARG A 378 8.81 -27.02 8.75
C ARG A 378 9.82 -26.56 7.70
N ILE A 379 10.14 -27.43 6.75
CA ILE A 379 10.97 -27.06 5.59
C ILE A 379 10.25 -26.03 4.69
N ASP A 380 8.91 -26.05 4.62
CA ASP A 380 8.12 -25.11 3.84
C ASP A 380 7.35 -24.10 4.71
N ARG A 381 7.20 -22.88 4.20
CA ARG A 381 6.61 -21.73 4.94
C ARG A 381 5.11 -21.56 4.71
N THR A 382 4.37 -22.61 4.32
CA THR A 382 2.99 -22.46 3.83
C THR A 382 2.01 -21.84 4.83
N ASN A 383 2.27 -21.96 6.14
CA ASN A 383 1.52 -21.25 7.19
C ASN A 383 2.49 -20.45 8.07
N ARG A 384 2.10 -19.23 8.45
CA ARG A 384 2.91 -18.34 9.32
C ARG A 384 3.13 -18.89 10.73
N GLU A 385 2.40 -19.94 11.12
CA GLU A 385 2.46 -20.62 12.43
C GLU A 385 3.24 -21.95 12.41
N SER A 386 4.31 -22.05 11.60
CA SER A 386 5.07 -23.30 11.45
C SER A 386 6.33 -23.42 12.32
N ILE A 387 6.51 -22.53 13.31
CA ILE A 387 7.66 -22.50 14.23
C ILE A 387 7.21 -22.87 15.63
N TYR A 388 7.73 -23.99 16.14
CA TYR A 388 7.48 -24.53 17.47
C TYR A 388 8.71 -24.30 18.36
N PHE A 389 8.49 -23.73 19.54
CA PHE A 389 9.55 -23.49 20.52
C PHE A 389 9.37 -24.52 21.63
N GLY A 390 10.20 -25.57 21.63
CA GLY A 390 9.97 -26.74 22.49
C GLY A 390 9.88 -26.41 23.99
N GLU A 391 10.58 -25.37 24.43
CA GLU A 391 10.62 -24.94 25.84
C GLU A 391 9.32 -24.26 26.29
N GLN A 392 8.55 -23.71 25.35
CA GLN A 392 7.29 -23.01 25.62
C GLN A 392 6.07 -23.93 25.51
N MET A 393 6.28 -25.20 25.13
CA MET A 393 5.22 -26.18 24.91
C MET A 393 5.03 -27.06 26.13
N SER A 394 3.77 -27.42 26.40
CA SER A 394 3.40 -28.43 27.38
C SER A 394 3.88 -29.83 26.97
N THR A 395 3.92 -30.75 27.92
CA THR A 395 4.27 -32.15 27.68
C THR A 395 3.36 -32.82 26.66
N GLU A 396 2.06 -32.54 26.70
CA GLU A 396 1.06 -33.06 25.78
C GLU A 396 1.29 -32.54 24.36
N GLU A 397 1.56 -31.25 24.20
CA GLU A 397 1.86 -30.63 22.91
C GLU A 397 3.17 -31.16 22.31
N LEU A 398 4.18 -31.42 23.14
CA LEU A 398 5.45 -32.01 22.69
C LEU A 398 5.26 -33.45 22.19
N GLU A 399 4.49 -34.28 22.89
CA GLU A 399 4.20 -35.65 22.44
C GLU A 399 3.39 -35.68 21.14
N GLU A 400 2.45 -34.74 20.98
CA GLU A 400 1.73 -34.59 19.73
C GLU A 400 2.65 -34.15 18.58
N LEU A 401 3.53 -33.18 18.81
CA LEU A 401 4.52 -32.76 17.83
C LEU A 401 5.46 -33.92 17.44
N LYS A 402 5.88 -34.76 18.40
CA LYS A 402 6.67 -35.97 18.12
C LYS A 402 5.94 -36.94 17.20
N LYS A 403 4.63 -37.18 17.39
CA LYS A 403 3.83 -38.04 16.49
C LYS A 403 3.80 -37.46 15.08
N VAL A 404 3.50 -36.17 14.94
CA VAL A 404 3.47 -35.48 13.65
C VAL A 404 4.83 -35.54 12.92
N ILE A 405 5.94 -35.37 13.65
CA ILE A 405 7.29 -35.52 13.10
C ILE A 405 7.53 -36.96 12.62
N LYS A 406 7.14 -37.97 13.41
CA LYS A 406 7.33 -39.39 13.04
C LYS A 406 6.55 -39.78 11.78
N GLU A 407 5.38 -39.20 11.54
CA GLU A 407 4.58 -39.46 10.34
C GLU A 407 5.24 -38.95 9.06
N ARG A 408 5.85 -37.76 9.09
CA ARG A 408 6.47 -37.13 7.91
C ARG A 408 7.79 -36.43 8.27
N PRO A 409 8.83 -37.19 8.65
CA PRO A 409 10.03 -36.63 9.26
C PRO A 409 10.82 -35.71 8.32
N TYR A 410 10.86 -36.03 7.03
CA TYR A 410 11.53 -35.23 6.00
C TYR A 410 10.99 -33.79 5.86
N ARG A 411 9.81 -33.47 6.43
CA ARG A 411 9.23 -32.11 6.39
C ARG A 411 9.69 -31.21 7.54
N PHE A 412 10.47 -31.73 8.48
CA PHE A 412 10.87 -31.00 9.68
C PHE A 412 12.38 -30.83 9.78
N VAL A 413 12.77 -29.69 10.31
CA VAL A 413 14.14 -29.38 10.69
C VAL A 413 14.12 -28.76 12.08
N ALA A 414 14.99 -29.25 12.96
CA ALA A 414 15.21 -28.65 14.26
C ALA A 414 16.42 -27.74 14.20
N GLN A 415 16.39 -26.66 14.97
CA GLN A 415 17.51 -25.75 15.13
C GLN A 415 17.82 -25.55 16.60
N GLU A 416 19.09 -25.30 16.89
CA GLU A 416 19.51 -24.93 18.24
C GLU A 416 18.84 -23.62 18.65
N ARG A 417 18.43 -23.52 19.91
CA ARG A 417 17.91 -22.27 20.43
C ARG A 417 19.06 -21.28 20.61
N ILE A 418 19.12 -20.25 19.76
CA ILE A 418 20.03 -19.12 19.94
C ILE A 418 19.31 -18.02 20.71
N ASN A 419 19.96 -17.49 21.75
CA ASN A 419 19.56 -16.22 22.34
C ASN A 419 20.06 -15.09 21.43
N PHE A 420 19.14 -14.34 20.83
CA PHE A 420 19.49 -13.18 20.02
C PHE A 420 20.27 -12.17 20.85
N SER A 421 21.22 -11.47 20.21
CA SER A 421 21.91 -10.40 20.90
C SER A 421 20.97 -9.28 21.27
N THR A 422 21.30 -8.59 22.36
CA THR A 422 20.57 -7.40 22.79
C THR A 422 21.26 -6.14 22.27
N ALA A 423 20.46 -5.10 21.98
CA ALA A 423 20.97 -3.77 21.75
C ALA A 423 20.18 -2.74 22.57
N PRO A 424 20.78 -1.60 22.95
CA PRO A 424 20.10 -0.57 23.71
C PRO A 424 18.89 -0.01 22.97
N ASN A 425 17.72 -0.04 23.58
CA ASN A 425 16.47 0.47 23.03
C ASN A 425 15.91 1.57 23.94
N PHE A 426 15.65 2.75 23.35
CA PHE A 426 15.11 3.89 24.11
C PHE A 426 13.59 3.81 24.21
N THR A 427 13.06 3.72 25.41
CA THR A 427 11.63 3.62 25.70
C THR A 427 11.33 4.14 27.10
N LYS A 428 10.17 4.78 27.28
CA LYS A 428 9.77 5.36 28.58
C LYS A 428 10.91 6.17 29.24
N GLU A 429 11.64 6.94 28.42
CA GLU A 429 12.75 7.81 28.84
C GLU A 429 13.96 7.07 29.44
N GLN A 430 14.08 5.76 29.21
CA GLN A 430 15.19 4.92 29.67
C GLN A 430 15.73 4.05 28.54
N LEU A 431 16.96 3.56 28.71
CA LEU A 431 17.54 2.53 27.85
C LEU A 431 17.32 1.16 28.48
N GLU A 432 16.78 0.23 27.71
CA GLU A 432 16.67 -1.18 28.10
C GLU A 432 17.27 -2.08 27.00
N PRO A 433 17.87 -3.22 27.35
CA PRO A 433 18.31 -4.19 26.37
C PRO A 433 17.12 -4.87 25.71
N ARG A 434 17.16 -4.97 24.37
CA ARG A 434 16.14 -5.68 23.58
C ARG A 434 16.79 -6.56 22.52
N ASN A 435 16.22 -7.75 22.31
CA ASN A 435 16.65 -8.69 21.28
C ASN A 435 16.58 -8.04 19.89
N VAL A 436 17.65 -8.19 19.10
CA VAL A 436 17.74 -7.62 17.75
C VAL A 436 18.07 -8.67 16.69
N VAL A 437 17.51 -8.45 15.49
CA VAL A 437 17.84 -9.18 14.27
C VAL A 437 18.12 -8.18 13.17
N ALA A 438 19.25 -8.31 12.49
CA ALA A 438 19.64 -7.44 11.39
C ALA A 438 19.47 -8.18 10.06
N ARG A 439 18.70 -7.63 9.13
CA ARG A 439 18.59 -8.15 7.77
C ARG A 439 19.52 -7.38 6.84
N ALA A 440 20.50 -8.07 6.30
CA ALA A 440 21.40 -7.55 5.27
C ALA A 440 20.89 -7.93 3.86
N PHE A 441 21.16 -7.08 2.87
CA PHE A 441 20.71 -7.26 1.49
C PHE A 441 21.90 -7.31 0.53
N CYS A 442 21.82 -8.22 -0.44
CA CYS A 442 22.78 -8.38 -1.53
C CYS A 442 22.07 -8.35 -2.87
N ILE A 443 22.70 -7.73 -3.86
CA ILE A 443 22.20 -7.66 -5.24
C ILE A 443 23.28 -8.17 -6.19
N ALA A 444 22.86 -8.82 -7.27
CA ALA A 444 23.77 -9.28 -8.30
C ALA A 444 24.38 -8.08 -9.03
N SER A 445 25.71 -8.07 -9.19
CA SER A 445 26.43 -7.17 -10.09
C SER A 445 27.24 -8.01 -11.10
N LYS A 446 27.88 -7.35 -12.07
CA LYS A 446 28.56 -8.01 -13.20
C LYS A 446 29.64 -9.00 -12.73
N GLN A 447 30.45 -8.59 -11.75
CA GLN A 447 31.59 -9.39 -11.28
C GLN A 447 31.24 -10.19 -10.01
N GLU A 448 30.65 -9.54 -9.01
CA GLU A 448 30.31 -10.13 -7.71
C GLU A 448 28.96 -9.61 -7.21
N TYR A 449 28.50 -10.10 -6.04
CA TYR A 449 27.36 -9.49 -5.36
C TYR A 449 27.79 -8.18 -4.68
N SER A 450 26.93 -7.17 -4.78
CA SER A 450 27.05 -5.94 -3.99
C SER A 450 26.21 -6.05 -2.73
N VAL A 451 26.74 -5.61 -1.58
CA VAL A 451 26.07 -5.71 -0.28
C VAL A 451 25.76 -4.31 0.22
N MET A 452 24.52 -4.10 0.67
CA MET A 452 24.12 -2.82 1.25
C MET A 452 24.94 -2.54 2.51
N PRO A 453 25.62 -1.38 2.66
CA PRO A 453 26.33 -1.02 3.89
C PRO A 453 25.35 -0.61 4.99
N GLY A 454 24.64 -1.62 5.52
CA GLY A 454 23.53 -1.50 6.46
C GLY A 454 22.44 -2.52 6.15
N GLY A 455 21.20 -2.20 6.48
CA GLY A 455 20.07 -3.09 6.28
C GLY A 455 18.89 -2.74 7.17
N LEU A 456 17.98 -3.68 7.33
CA LEU A 456 16.80 -3.51 8.18
C LEU A 456 17.03 -4.18 9.53
N VAL A 457 17.05 -3.41 10.62
CA VAL A 457 17.15 -3.96 11.99
C VAL A 457 15.78 -3.96 12.64
N ARG A 458 15.38 -5.13 13.14
CA ARG A 458 14.14 -5.33 13.88
C ARG A 458 14.45 -5.67 15.33
N VAL A 459 13.62 -5.16 16.22
CA VAL A 459 13.77 -5.27 17.67
C VAL A 459 12.51 -5.89 18.24
N ALA A 460 12.66 -6.79 19.22
CA ALA A 460 11.51 -7.39 19.91
C ALA A 460 10.66 -6.32 20.62
N PRO A 461 9.32 -6.49 20.67
CA PRO A 461 8.43 -5.55 21.36
C PRO A 461 8.70 -5.49 22.88
N ASP A 462 9.05 -6.63 23.49
CA ASP A 462 9.41 -6.74 24.89
C ASP A 462 10.70 -7.58 25.08
N GLY A 463 11.25 -7.55 26.30
CA GLY A 463 12.55 -8.16 26.63
C GLY A 463 12.51 -9.68 26.85
N GLU A 464 11.31 -10.25 26.92
CA GLU A 464 11.08 -11.70 27.11
C GLU A 464 10.74 -12.40 25.78
N THR A 465 10.24 -11.64 24.82
CA THR A 465 9.87 -12.12 23.49
C THR A 465 11.11 -12.43 22.68
N VAL A 466 11.30 -13.72 22.40
CA VAL A 466 12.29 -14.21 21.43
C VAL A 466 11.83 -13.92 20.00
N ARG A 467 10.51 -13.88 19.73
CA ARG A 467 9.98 -13.67 18.36
C ARG A 467 10.04 -12.20 17.93
N VAL A 468 11.07 -11.84 17.17
CA VAL A 468 11.18 -10.52 16.52
C VAL A 468 10.32 -10.51 15.24
N SER A 469 9.14 -9.89 15.29
CA SER A 469 8.29 -9.66 14.12
C SER A 469 7.54 -8.32 14.21
N ASN A 470 7.52 -7.58 13.11
CA ASN A 470 6.78 -6.32 13.01
C ASN A 470 5.27 -6.52 13.10
N GLN A 471 4.75 -7.71 12.74
CA GLN A 471 3.34 -8.07 12.92
C GLN A 471 2.91 -8.13 14.39
N ARG A 472 3.86 -8.29 15.32
CA ARG A 472 3.61 -8.32 16.76
C ARG A 472 4.06 -7.03 17.46
N GLY A 473 4.31 -5.97 16.70
CA GLY A 473 4.64 -4.65 17.23
C GLY A 473 6.10 -4.41 17.59
N GLY A 474 7.03 -5.17 16.99
CA GLY A 474 8.46 -4.87 17.08
C GLY A 474 8.80 -3.47 16.55
N THR A 475 9.84 -2.85 17.12
CA THR A 475 10.38 -1.57 16.66
C THR A 475 11.53 -1.80 15.67
N SER A 476 11.88 -0.78 14.90
CA SER A 476 13.01 -0.79 13.98
C SER A 476 14.16 0.06 14.51
N LYS A 477 15.39 -0.22 14.08
CA LYS A 477 16.55 0.66 14.23
C LYS A 477 17.14 0.98 12.86
N ASP A 478 17.75 2.15 12.71
CA ASP A 478 18.64 2.39 11.58
C ASP A 478 19.96 1.64 11.81
N PHE A 479 20.47 1.03 10.74
CA PHE A 479 21.67 0.18 10.78
C PHE A 479 22.85 0.97 10.25
N TRP A 480 23.73 1.44 11.15
CA TRP A 480 24.91 2.22 10.81
C TRP A 480 26.14 1.33 10.65
N ILE A 481 26.76 1.43 9.48
CA ILE A 481 28.13 0.95 9.26
C ILE A 481 29.05 2.16 9.38
N LEU A 482 29.94 2.11 10.38
CA LEU A 482 30.84 3.19 10.76
C LEU A 482 32.19 3.02 10.07
N ASP A 483 32.76 4.12 9.60
CA ASP A 483 34.10 4.16 8.99
C ASP A 483 35.05 5.05 9.81
N ASP A 484 36.35 4.77 9.75
CA ASP A 484 37.38 5.55 10.43
C ASP A 484 37.74 6.81 9.63
N GLU A 485 37.62 6.75 8.29
CA GLU A 485 37.91 7.87 7.40
C GLU A 485 36.66 8.71 7.10
N PRO A 486 36.78 10.03 6.89
CA PRO A 486 35.67 10.83 6.40
C PRO A 486 35.22 10.27 5.05
N ILE A 487 33.92 9.97 4.96
CA ILE A 487 33.32 9.39 3.76
C ILE A 487 33.53 10.35 2.60
N LYS A 488 34.30 9.92 1.60
CA LYS A 488 34.50 10.69 0.37
C LYS A 488 33.12 11.02 -0.21
N GLU A 489 32.89 12.30 -0.50
CA GLU A 489 31.70 12.67 -1.27
C GLU A 489 31.70 11.85 -2.56
N ASP A 490 30.63 11.08 -2.75
CA ASP A 490 30.40 10.41 -4.00
C ASP A 490 30.22 11.50 -5.06
N LYS A 491 31.27 11.75 -5.86
CA LYS A 491 31.23 12.73 -6.96
C LYS A 491 30.20 12.33 -8.03
N SER A 492 29.57 11.16 -7.89
CA SER A 492 28.45 10.65 -8.66
C SER A 492 27.09 11.24 -8.20
N ARG A 493 26.98 12.57 -8.03
CA ARG A 493 25.66 13.24 -8.10
C ARG A 493 24.98 13.06 -9.48
N HIS A 494 25.66 12.42 -10.42
CA HIS A 494 25.11 11.90 -11.66
C HIS A 494 24.25 10.65 -11.43
N TRP A 495 23.17 10.77 -10.64
CA TRP A 495 22.03 9.84 -10.70
C TRP A 495 21.47 9.74 -12.14
N GLN A 496 21.80 10.72 -12.98
CA GLN A 496 21.43 10.80 -14.38
C GLN A 496 22.67 10.79 -15.28
N ARG A 497 23.15 9.62 -15.67
CA ARG A 497 23.83 9.50 -16.97
C ARG A 497 23.14 8.43 -17.80
N LYS A 498 22.31 8.94 -18.72
CA LYS A 498 21.75 8.27 -19.91
C LYS A 498 20.83 7.07 -19.66
N SER A 499 19.61 7.40 -19.25
CA SER A 499 18.45 6.82 -19.93
C SER A 499 17.61 7.99 -20.38
N SER A 500 17.37 8.13 -21.68
CA SER A 500 16.28 8.97 -22.17
C SER A 500 14.99 8.26 -21.77
N VAL A 501 14.68 8.22 -20.47
CA VAL A 501 13.39 7.73 -20.01
C VAL A 501 12.40 8.72 -20.60
N ALA A 502 11.71 8.29 -21.65
CA ALA A 502 10.59 9.04 -22.18
C ALA A 502 9.72 9.39 -20.97
N ILE A 503 9.55 10.68 -20.71
CA ILE A 503 8.69 11.16 -19.63
C ILE A 503 7.37 10.40 -19.80
N SER A 504 7.07 9.52 -18.84
CA SER A 504 5.86 8.71 -18.85
C SER A 504 4.68 9.66 -18.87
N GLY A 505 4.11 9.90 -20.06
CA GLY A 505 2.99 10.81 -20.25
C GLY A 505 1.69 10.18 -19.76
N LEU A 506 0.58 10.93 -19.86
CA LEU A 506 -0.78 10.43 -19.56
C LEU A 506 -1.09 9.11 -20.28
N ASN A 507 -0.50 8.91 -21.46
CA ASN A 507 -0.66 7.72 -22.28
C ASN A 507 -0.11 6.43 -21.65
N ASP A 508 0.91 6.55 -20.80
CA ASP A 508 1.63 5.43 -20.18
C ASP A 508 1.10 5.11 -18.77
N LEU A 509 0.07 5.82 -18.32
CA LEU A 509 -0.54 5.60 -17.01
C LEU A 509 -1.22 4.22 -16.95
N PRO A 510 -0.88 3.36 -15.96
CA PRO A 510 -1.53 2.06 -15.79
C PRO A 510 -3.04 2.19 -15.57
N SER A 511 -3.83 1.31 -16.19
CA SER A 511 -5.30 1.38 -16.14
C SER A 511 -5.87 1.33 -14.73
N LEU A 512 -5.34 0.51 -13.82
CA LEU A 512 -5.84 0.46 -12.44
C LEU A 512 -5.51 1.74 -11.66
N THR A 513 -4.33 2.33 -11.88
CA THR A 513 -3.98 3.65 -11.32
C THR A 513 -4.97 4.71 -11.81
N ALA A 514 -5.26 4.67 -13.11
CA ALA A 514 -6.21 5.56 -13.76
C ALA A 514 -7.64 5.41 -13.19
N GLU A 515 -8.09 4.16 -13.02
CA GLU A 515 -9.37 3.82 -12.42
C GLU A 515 -9.46 4.26 -10.96
N ASN A 516 -8.41 4.02 -10.16
CA ASN A 516 -8.37 4.46 -8.77
C ASN A 516 -8.41 5.99 -8.63
N LEU A 517 -7.75 6.74 -9.52
CA LEU A 517 -7.85 8.21 -9.56
C LEU A 517 -9.27 8.66 -9.90
N TYR A 518 -9.87 8.04 -10.91
CA TYR A 518 -11.26 8.29 -11.30
C TYR A 518 -12.23 8.06 -10.13
N TRP A 519 -12.14 6.90 -9.48
CA TRP A 519 -12.99 6.57 -8.33
C TRP A 519 -12.68 7.42 -7.09
N ALA A 520 -11.41 7.75 -6.82
CA ALA A 520 -11.06 8.68 -5.74
C ALA A 520 -11.75 10.04 -5.92
N GLY A 521 -11.77 10.57 -7.15
CA GLY A 521 -12.52 11.80 -7.48
C GLY A 521 -14.01 11.67 -7.19
N ARG A 522 -14.62 10.55 -7.61
CA ARG A 522 -16.03 10.26 -7.32
C ARG A 522 -16.30 10.16 -5.81
N TYR A 523 -15.51 9.40 -5.07
CA TYR A 523 -15.74 9.23 -3.63
C TYR A 523 -15.53 10.52 -2.84
N VAL A 524 -14.56 11.36 -3.20
CA VAL A 524 -14.40 12.70 -2.61
C VAL A 524 -15.61 13.57 -2.92
N GLY A 525 -16.05 13.61 -4.19
CA GLY A 525 -17.24 14.35 -4.61
C GLY A 525 -18.50 13.92 -3.86
N ARG A 526 -18.74 12.60 -3.78
CA ARG A 526 -19.87 12.00 -3.08
C ARG A 526 -19.84 12.30 -1.59
N THR A 527 -18.69 12.11 -0.94
CA THR A 527 -18.53 12.40 0.49
C THR A 527 -18.82 13.87 0.77
N LEU A 528 -18.29 14.79 -0.05
CA LEU A 528 -18.46 16.22 0.15
C LEU A 528 -19.92 16.66 -0.02
N VAL A 529 -20.59 16.21 -1.09
CA VAL A 529 -21.98 16.57 -1.36
C VAL A 529 -22.91 15.98 -0.29
N ASN A 530 -22.71 14.70 0.06
CA ASN A 530 -23.51 14.05 1.10
C ASN A 530 -23.27 14.68 2.48
N ALA A 531 -22.03 14.97 2.87
CA ALA A 531 -21.73 15.62 4.15
C ALA A 531 -22.39 17.00 4.26
N ARG A 532 -22.37 17.80 3.19
CA ARG A 532 -23.06 19.11 3.16
C ARG A 532 -24.56 18.97 3.29
N PHE A 533 -25.16 18.01 2.59
CA PHE A 533 -26.60 17.80 2.63
C PHE A 533 -27.05 17.25 3.99
N LEU A 534 -26.38 16.22 4.50
CA LEU A 534 -26.62 15.65 5.83
C LEU A 534 -26.45 16.71 6.92
N ARG A 535 -25.44 17.58 6.84
CA ARG A 535 -25.29 18.72 7.76
C ARG A 535 -26.52 19.64 7.73
N THR A 536 -27.06 19.96 6.55
CA THR A 536 -28.27 20.78 6.43
C THR A 536 -29.47 20.08 7.07
N VAL A 537 -29.69 18.78 6.79
CA VAL A 537 -30.80 18.02 7.37
C VAL A 537 -30.69 17.89 8.89
N MET A 538 -29.52 17.53 9.40
CA MET A 538 -29.25 17.42 10.85
C MET A 538 -29.46 18.76 11.57
N ARG A 539 -29.13 19.89 10.92
CA ARG A 539 -29.40 21.22 11.47
C ARG A 539 -30.90 21.49 11.56
N GLN A 540 -31.68 21.10 10.55
CA GLN A 540 -33.14 21.26 10.61
C GLN A 540 -33.76 20.36 11.68
N MET A 541 -33.27 19.13 11.84
CA MET A 541 -33.70 18.24 12.93
C MET A 541 -33.43 18.86 14.30
N ALA A 542 -32.25 19.46 14.52
CA ALA A 542 -31.94 20.15 15.77
C ALA A 542 -32.92 21.31 16.06
N ILE A 543 -33.26 22.11 15.04
CA ILE A 543 -34.19 23.24 15.19
C ILE A 543 -35.58 22.74 15.60
N VAL A 544 -36.07 21.66 14.99
CA VAL A 544 -37.39 21.09 15.30
C VAL A 544 -37.41 20.46 16.70
N GLN A 545 -36.35 19.76 17.10
CA GLN A 545 -36.21 19.24 18.48
C GLN A 545 -36.24 20.35 19.54
N HIS A 546 -35.66 21.52 19.26
CA HIS A 546 -35.67 22.65 20.20
C HIS A 546 -37.02 23.38 20.29
N ARG A 547 -37.94 23.16 19.35
CA ARG A 547 -39.26 23.82 19.29
C ARG A 547 -40.41 22.93 19.78
N ASP A 548 -40.13 21.72 20.25
CA ASP A 548 -41.13 20.68 20.58
C ASP A 548 -42.13 20.40 19.43
N GLU A 549 -41.72 20.66 18.19
CA GLU A 549 -42.48 20.36 16.99
C GLU A 549 -42.28 18.88 16.61
N GLN A 550 -43.33 18.17 16.20
CA GLN A 550 -43.19 16.80 15.69
C GLN A 550 -42.30 16.83 14.42
N PRO A 551 -41.37 15.86 14.24
CA PRO A 551 -40.49 15.77 13.06
C PRO A 551 -41.25 15.54 11.74
N ASP A 552 -42.58 15.44 11.80
CA ASP A 552 -43.49 15.12 10.71
C ASP A 552 -43.83 16.32 9.79
N SER A 553 -43.18 17.47 9.98
CA SER A 553 -43.33 18.63 9.09
C SER A 553 -43.05 18.24 7.63
N GLU A 554 -43.87 18.70 6.71
CA GLU A 554 -43.80 18.32 5.29
C GLU A 554 -42.40 18.56 4.70
N LYS A 555 -41.75 19.68 5.08
CA LYS A 555 -40.38 20.00 4.69
C LYS A 555 -39.34 18.96 5.17
N LEU A 556 -39.45 18.46 6.39
CA LEU A 556 -38.54 17.43 6.89
C LEU A 556 -38.76 16.09 6.17
N LYS A 557 -40.02 15.72 5.88
CA LYS A 557 -40.32 14.52 5.09
C LYS A 557 -39.65 14.55 3.72
N VAL A 558 -39.70 15.71 3.06
CA VAL A 558 -39.05 15.92 1.75
C VAL A 558 -37.53 15.80 1.88
N LEU A 559 -36.94 16.44 2.90
CA LEU A 559 -35.50 16.34 3.16
C LEU A 559 -35.04 14.91 3.45
N PHE A 560 -35.79 14.16 4.27
CA PHE A 560 -35.49 12.76 4.58
C PHE A 560 -35.56 11.86 3.35
N LYS A 561 -36.60 11.98 2.53
CA LYS A 561 -36.69 11.26 1.24
C LYS A 561 -35.52 11.63 0.32
N ALA A 562 -35.14 12.91 0.28
CA ALA A 562 -33.98 13.36 -0.48
C ALA A 562 -32.66 12.75 0.05
N VAL A 563 -32.50 12.53 1.36
CA VAL A 563 -31.33 11.82 1.93
C VAL A 563 -31.22 10.42 1.33
N THR A 564 -32.31 9.65 1.31
CA THR A 564 -32.32 8.30 0.72
C THR A 564 -31.98 8.32 -0.76
N GLN A 565 -32.52 9.28 -1.52
CA GLN A 565 -32.23 9.40 -2.96
C GLN A 565 -30.77 9.80 -3.24
N LEU A 566 -30.20 10.72 -2.46
CA LEU A 566 -28.81 11.19 -2.61
C LEU A 566 -27.79 10.14 -2.19
N THR A 567 -28.07 9.41 -1.10
CA THR A 567 -27.15 8.39 -0.58
C THR A 567 -27.37 7.02 -1.23
N GLY A 568 -28.52 6.79 -1.88
CA GLY A 568 -28.86 5.49 -2.47
C GLY A 568 -29.21 4.42 -1.43
N THR A 569 -29.50 4.81 -0.19
CA THR A 569 -29.71 3.93 0.97
C THR A 569 -31.14 3.38 1.05
N TYR A 570 -31.66 2.85 -0.06
CA TYR A 570 -33.02 2.28 -0.13
C TYR A 570 -33.20 1.05 0.80
N PRO A 571 -34.41 0.79 1.34
CA PRO A 571 -35.65 1.56 1.13
C PRO A 571 -35.71 2.90 1.88
N GLY A 572 -34.91 3.06 2.95
CA GLY A 572 -34.71 4.30 3.69
C GLY A 572 -36.01 5.02 4.05
N PHE A 573 -36.07 6.33 3.80
CA PHE A 573 -37.24 7.17 4.07
C PHE A 573 -38.32 7.12 2.97
N VAL A 574 -38.17 6.25 1.97
CA VAL A 574 -39.08 6.16 0.81
C VAL A 574 -40.10 5.04 0.97
N ASP A 575 -39.70 3.89 1.51
CA ASP A 575 -40.55 2.71 1.65
C ASP A 575 -40.25 1.94 2.95
N LYS A 576 -41.07 0.94 3.29
CA LYS A 576 -40.88 0.08 4.45
C LYS A 576 -39.66 -0.82 4.29
N ASP A 577 -38.98 -1.09 5.40
CA ASP A 577 -37.92 -2.08 5.44
C ASP A 577 -38.46 -3.53 5.37
N LYS A 578 -37.55 -4.51 5.36
CA LYS A 578 -37.90 -5.94 5.29
C LYS A 578 -38.69 -6.43 6.51
N ASP A 579 -38.59 -5.72 7.64
CA ASP A 579 -39.28 -6.02 8.89
C ASP A 579 -40.59 -5.22 9.03
N GLY A 580 -40.95 -4.45 8.01
CA GLY A 580 -42.18 -3.65 7.94
C GLY A 580 -42.13 -2.32 8.72
N LYS A 581 -40.97 -1.93 9.25
CA LYS A 581 -40.77 -0.66 9.98
C LYS A 581 -40.58 0.50 9.00
N LEU A 582 -41.09 1.67 9.37
CA LEU A 582 -40.86 2.90 8.62
C LEU A 582 -39.69 3.65 9.24
N ALA A 583 -38.72 4.07 8.41
CA ALA A 583 -37.65 4.95 8.87
C ALA A 583 -38.15 6.28 9.47
N MET A 584 -39.37 6.69 9.12
CA MET A 584 -40.04 7.85 9.70
C MET A 584 -40.45 7.66 11.17
N ASP A 585 -40.55 6.42 11.66
CA ASP A 585 -40.90 6.13 13.05
C ASP A 585 -39.76 6.54 14.00
N ASN A 586 -38.51 6.41 13.56
CA ASN A 586 -37.33 6.91 14.26
C ASN A 586 -36.32 7.55 13.28
N PRO A 587 -36.56 8.80 12.84
CA PRO A 587 -35.73 9.44 11.82
C PRO A 587 -34.28 9.63 12.26
N TYR A 588 -34.04 9.76 13.57
CA TYR A 588 -32.70 9.94 14.11
C TYR A 588 -31.86 8.66 14.01
N GLU A 589 -32.44 7.50 14.35
CA GLU A 589 -31.76 6.20 14.21
C GLU A 589 -31.42 5.89 12.74
N GLU A 590 -32.36 6.16 11.82
CA GLU A 590 -32.08 6.01 10.39
C GLU A 590 -30.97 6.96 9.92
N MET A 591 -30.99 8.22 10.35
CA MET A 591 -29.92 9.17 10.02
C MET A 591 -28.56 8.73 10.57
N LEU A 592 -28.51 8.15 11.78
CA LEU A 592 -27.29 7.56 12.33
C LEU A 592 -26.81 6.39 11.47
N SER A 593 -27.70 5.50 11.01
CA SER A 593 -27.35 4.41 10.09
C SER A 593 -26.76 4.95 8.78
N VAL A 594 -27.41 5.95 8.16
CA VAL A 594 -26.95 6.58 6.92
C VAL A 594 -25.59 7.29 7.09
N ILE A 595 -25.27 7.77 8.29
CA ILE A 595 -23.99 8.42 8.58
C ILE A 595 -22.90 7.39 8.92
N LEU A 596 -23.15 6.45 9.83
CA LEU A 596 -22.12 5.67 10.54
C LEU A 596 -21.99 4.21 10.07
N ASP A 597 -23.01 3.63 9.42
CA ASP A 597 -22.98 2.22 9.05
C ASP A 597 -22.05 1.96 7.86
N LYS A 598 -20.86 1.42 8.12
CA LYS A 598 -19.86 1.08 7.09
C LYS A 598 -20.29 -0.03 6.12
N ASN A 599 -21.24 -0.87 6.51
CA ASN A 599 -21.70 -2.02 5.72
C ASN A 599 -22.89 -1.65 4.83
N ARG A 600 -23.57 -0.53 5.10
CA ARG A 600 -24.67 -0.03 4.30
C ARG A 600 -24.14 0.72 3.07
N VAL A 601 -24.26 0.08 1.90
CA VAL A 601 -23.85 0.68 0.62
C VAL A 601 -24.53 2.04 0.43
N GLY A 602 -23.73 3.06 0.13
CA GLY A 602 -24.21 4.43 -0.09
C GLY A 602 -24.21 5.33 1.16
N SER A 603 -24.05 4.75 2.36
CA SER A 603 -23.86 5.54 3.58
C SER A 603 -22.61 6.43 3.50
N LEU A 604 -22.54 7.44 4.37
CA LEU A 604 -21.38 8.31 4.47
C LEU A 604 -20.15 7.51 4.93
N ALA A 605 -20.29 6.64 5.93
CA ALA A 605 -19.25 5.73 6.42
C ALA A 605 -18.69 4.84 5.31
N HIS A 606 -19.57 4.19 4.54
CA HIS A 606 -19.19 3.35 3.43
C HIS A 606 -18.42 4.14 2.37
N THR A 607 -18.89 5.35 2.04
CA THR A 607 -18.22 6.21 1.05
C THR A 607 -16.83 6.67 1.52
N ILE A 608 -16.67 7.01 2.79
CA ILE A 608 -15.36 7.37 3.37
C ILE A 608 -14.41 6.17 3.37
N SER A 609 -14.92 4.97 3.65
CA SER A 609 -14.13 3.73 3.56
C SER A 609 -13.67 3.46 2.12
N MET A 610 -14.55 3.60 1.13
CA MET A 610 -14.21 3.43 -0.28
C MET A 610 -13.24 4.51 -0.81
N PHE A 611 -13.40 5.75 -0.35
CA PHE A 611 -12.41 6.81 -0.56
C PHE A 611 -11.05 6.37 -0.02
N GLY A 612 -11.01 5.86 1.22
CA GLY A 612 -9.79 5.34 1.83
C GLY A 612 -9.14 4.25 0.99
N ASN A 613 -9.89 3.21 0.61
CA ASN A 613 -9.37 2.09 -0.18
C ASN A 613 -8.78 2.54 -1.53
N SER A 614 -9.48 3.43 -2.24
CA SER A 614 -9.00 3.98 -3.51
C SER A 614 -7.74 4.81 -3.30
N TYR A 615 -7.71 5.63 -2.25
CA TYR A 615 -6.58 6.48 -1.91
C TYR A 615 -5.33 5.67 -1.53
N TYR A 616 -5.45 4.65 -0.67
CA TYR A 616 -4.32 3.78 -0.32
C TYR A 616 -3.73 3.06 -1.54
N SER A 617 -4.56 2.72 -2.52
CA SER A 617 -4.13 1.97 -3.71
C SER A 617 -3.22 2.76 -4.65
N ILE A 618 -3.23 4.10 -4.59
CA ILE A 618 -2.38 4.97 -5.43
C ILE A 618 -1.43 5.83 -4.59
N ARG A 619 -0.98 5.27 -3.45
CA ARG A 619 -0.06 5.91 -2.49
C ARG A 619 1.17 6.56 -3.12
N ASN A 620 1.74 5.92 -4.14
CA ASN A 620 2.96 6.37 -4.82
C ASN A 620 2.81 7.72 -5.55
N LEU A 621 1.58 8.19 -5.80
CA LEU A 621 1.28 9.47 -6.44
C LEU A 621 1.09 10.64 -5.46
N TRP A 622 0.91 10.35 -4.17
CA TRP A 622 0.55 11.38 -3.20
C TRP A 622 1.78 12.04 -2.57
N SER A 623 1.72 13.36 -2.41
CA SER A 623 2.69 14.08 -1.60
C SER A 623 2.49 13.81 -0.10
N SER A 624 3.51 14.11 0.71
CA SER A 624 3.43 14.04 2.17
C SER A 624 2.30 14.94 2.73
N ASP A 625 2.07 16.10 2.14
CA ASP A 625 1.00 17.01 2.55
C ASP A 625 -0.39 16.44 2.30
N MET A 626 -0.59 15.80 1.14
CA MET A 626 -1.84 15.10 0.83
C MET A 626 -2.07 13.96 1.81
N TRP A 627 -1.02 13.19 2.11
CA TRP A 627 -1.05 12.11 3.10
C TRP A 627 -1.52 12.61 4.46
N ARG A 628 -0.93 13.70 4.95
CA ARG A 628 -1.31 14.32 6.23
C ARG A 628 -2.77 14.74 6.27
N VAL A 629 -3.29 15.37 5.22
CA VAL A 629 -4.71 15.78 5.20
C VAL A 629 -5.63 14.56 5.19
N PHE A 630 -5.27 13.52 4.43
CA PHE A 630 -6.01 12.27 4.41
C PHE A 630 -6.05 11.57 5.78
N GLU A 631 -4.91 11.44 6.45
CA GLU A 631 -4.84 10.86 7.81
C GLU A 631 -5.70 11.65 8.80
N ASN A 632 -5.71 12.98 8.70
CA ASN A 632 -6.57 13.81 9.53
C ASN A 632 -8.06 13.57 9.25
N ILE A 633 -8.46 13.34 7.99
CA ILE A 633 -9.83 12.94 7.64
C ILE A 633 -10.19 11.62 8.34
N GLN A 634 -9.32 10.61 8.25
CA GLN A 634 -9.53 9.30 8.89
C GLN A 634 -9.61 9.43 10.42
N LYS A 635 -8.70 10.19 11.06
CA LYS A 635 -8.71 10.42 12.51
C LYS A 635 -9.99 11.10 12.99
N ILE A 636 -10.44 12.14 12.29
CA ILE A 636 -11.69 12.84 12.62
C ILE A 636 -12.89 11.89 12.51
N TRP A 637 -12.90 11.05 11.47
CA TRP A 637 -13.97 10.08 11.24
C TRP A 637 -13.98 8.98 12.30
N ASN A 638 -12.84 8.35 12.57
CA ASN A 638 -12.73 7.27 13.55
C ASN A 638 -13.06 7.75 14.96
N SER A 639 -12.72 9.01 15.29
CA SER A 639 -13.15 9.64 16.55
C SER A 639 -14.67 9.70 16.72
N LEU A 640 -15.44 9.76 15.64
CA LEU A 640 -16.90 9.75 15.70
C LEU A 640 -17.42 8.30 15.82
N VAL A 641 -16.86 7.38 15.04
CA VAL A 641 -17.28 5.97 15.01
C VAL A 641 -16.99 5.23 16.32
N GLU A 642 -15.85 5.50 16.95
CA GLU A 642 -15.43 4.86 18.21
C GLU A 642 -15.97 5.57 19.46
N GLY A 643 -16.52 6.77 19.31
CA GLY A 643 -17.02 7.57 20.43
C GLY A 643 -18.38 7.08 20.93
N GLU A 644 -18.70 7.30 22.20
CA GLU A 644 -20.03 7.00 22.75
C GLU A 644 -21.04 8.14 22.48
N ASP A 645 -20.56 9.39 22.38
CA ASP A 645 -21.38 10.58 22.11
C ASP A 645 -21.69 10.72 20.63
N HIS A 646 -22.94 10.41 20.29
CA HIS A 646 -23.49 10.55 18.94
C HIS A 646 -24.46 11.73 18.81
N SER A 647 -24.45 12.70 19.73
CA SER A 647 -25.39 13.84 19.69
C SER A 647 -25.35 14.61 18.37
N ILE A 648 -26.48 15.23 17.99
CA ILE A 648 -26.59 16.02 16.76
C ILE A 648 -25.48 17.08 16.67
N ASN A 649 -25.17 17.77 17.77
CA ASN A 649 -24.12 18.79 17.83
C ASN A 649 -22.73 18.21 17.56
N LYS A 650 -22.42 17.03 18.09
CA LYS A 650 -21.16 16.33 17.83
C LYS A 650 -21.05 15.93 16.37
N ILE A 651 -22.11 15.37 15.78
CA ILE A 651 -22.17 15.02 14.36
C ILE A 651 -21.97 16.26 13.49
N LEU A 652 -22.70 17.35 13.76
CA LEU A 652 -22.55 18.62 13.02
C LEU A 652 -21.12 19.16 13.08
N LYS A 653 -20.47 19.08 14.25
CA LYS A 653 -19.06 19.48 14.41
C LYS A 653 -18.13 18.64 13.52
N VAL A 654 -18.32 17.32 13.52
CA VAL A 654 -17.51 16.40 12.69
C VAL A 654 -17.76 16.63 11.21
N LEU A 655 -19.01 16.78 10.77
CA LEU A 655 -19.34 17.07 9.37
C LEU A 655 -18.71 18.38 8.89
N ASN A 656 -18.71 19.44 9.71
CA ASN A 656 -18.04 20.69 9.37
C ASN A 656 -16.53 20.53 9.23
N GLN A 657 -15.89 19.80 10.15
CA GLN A 657 -14.46 19.53 10.07
C GLN A 657 -14.12 18.68 8.82
N LEU A 658 -14.92 17.66 8.55
CA LEU A 658 -14.78 16.79 7.38
C LEU A 658 -14.87 17.59 6.08
N ILE A 659 -15.88 18.45 5.94
CA ILE A 659 -16.05 19.32 4.75
C ILE A 659 -14.81 20.18 4.53
N THR A 660 -14.30 20.85 5.57
CA THR A 660 -13.09 21.70 5.46
C THR A 660 -11.87 20.90 5.03
N ARG A 661 -11.67 19.70 5.59
CA ARG A 661 -10.53 18.85 5.23
C ARG A 661 -10.63 18.28 3.82
N LEU A 662 -11.83 17.91 3.37
CA LEU A 662 -12.07 17.47 1.99
C LEU A 662 -11.79 18.59 0.98
N ILE A 663 -12.19 19.83 1.28
CA ILE A 663 -11.89 20.98 0.41
C ILE A 663 -10.37 21.23 0.35
N ALA A 664 -9.68 21.20 1.49
CA ALA A 664 -8.22 21.32 1.53
C ALA A 664 -7.53 20.21 0.72
N PHE A 665 -8.02 18.97 0.85
CA PHE A 665 -7.53 17.83 0.08
C PHE A 665 -7.73 18.01 -1.43
N MET A 666 -8.90 18.48 -1.86
CA MET A 666 -9.16 18.79 -3.27
C MET A 666 -8.20 19.86 -3.82
N GLY A 667 -7.88 20.89 -3.04
CA GLY A 667 -6.91 21.92 -3.44
C GLY A 667 -5.49 21.38 -3.57
N LEU A 668 -5.05 20.53 -2.63
CA LEU A 668 -3.72 19.91 -2.67
C LEU A 668 -3.54 18.98 -3.88
N ILE A 669 -4.60 18.28 -4.30
CA ILE A 669 -4.58 17.45 -5.51
C ILE A 669 -4.29 18.29 -6.75
N GLU A 670 -4.95 19.43 -6.89
CA GLU A 670 -4.79 20.33 -8.02
C GLU A 670 -3.37 20.94 -8.08
N GLU A 671 -2.76 21.16 -6.91
CA GLU A 671 -1.40 21.69 -6.77
C GLU A 671 -0.32 20.63 -7.01
N SER A 672 -0.50 19.41 -6.49
CA SER A 672 0.60 18.45 -6.32
C SER A 672 0.74 17.42 -7.45
N ILE A 673 -0.32 17.14 -8.21
CA ILE A 673 -0.32 16.06 -9.21
C ILE A 673 -0.25 16.64 -10.60
N MET A 674 0.63 16.09 -11.43
CA MET A 674 0.69 16.51 -12.83
C MET A 674 -0.45 15.92 -13.65
N VAL A 675 -0.88 16.65 -14.68
CA VAL A 675 -1.81 16.12 -15.69
C VAL A 675 -1.34 14.79 -16.28
N GLN A 676 -0.03 14.66 -16.52
CA GLN A 676 0.58 13.44 -17.07
C GLN A 676 0.50 12.24 -16.12
N GLN A 677 0.34 12.47 -14.83
CA GLN A 677 0.18 11.41 -13.81
C GLN A 677 -1.29 11.01 -13.62
N GLY A 678 -2.22 11.56 -14.41
CA GLY A 678 -3.64 11.18 -14.37
C GLY A 678 -4.55 12.13 -13.61
N LEU A 679 -4.11 13.33 -13.23
CA LEU A 679 -4.95 14.35 -12.55
C LEU A 679 -6.30 14.57 -13.25
N LEU A 680 -6.33 14.50 -14.59
CA LEU A 680 -7.56 14.63 -15.37
C LEU A 680 -8.62 13.59 -14.99
N LEU A 681 -8.23 12.35 -14.71
CA LEU A 681 -9.18 11.30 -14.36
C LEU A 681 -9.85 11.55 -13.01
N TYR A 682 -9.07 12.06 -12.05
CA TYR A 682 -9.62 12.53 -10.78
C TYR A 682 -10.69 13.60 -11.00
N PHE A 683 -10.40 14.63 -11.80
CA PHE A 683 -11.37 15.69 -12.08
C PHE A 683 -12.58 15.20 -12.86
N ILE A 684 -12.39 14.32 -13.85
CA ILE A 684 -13.50 13.72 -14.61
C ILE A 684 -14.43 12.96 -13.65
N GLY A 685 -13.88 12.12 -12.78
CA GLY A 685 -14.67 11.41 -11.76
C GLY A 685 -15.39 12.37 -10.80
N LEU A 686 -14.66 13.35 -10.27
CA LEU A 686 -15.21 14.36 -9.34
C LEU A 686 -16.38 15.14 -9.97
N GLN A 687 -16.20 15.65 -11.19
CA GLN A 687 -17.21 16.46 -11.88
C GLN A 687 -18.43 15.63 -12.27
N LEU A 688 -18.24 14.40 -12.74
CA LEU A 688 -19.34 13.46 -13.03
C LEU A 688 -20.18 13.20 -11.78
N GLU A 689 -19.53 12.91 -10.65
CA GLU A 689 -20.23 12.60 -9.41
C GLU A 689 -20.98 13.82 -8.86
N GLN A 690 -20.31 14.98 -8.80
CA GLN A 690 -20.95 16.21 -8.31
C GLN A 690 -22.12 16.64 -9.21
N SER A 691 -21.99 16.51 -10.52
CA SER A 691 -23.07 16.78 -11.48
C SER A 691 -24.26 15.84 -11.26
N THR A 692 -23.99 14.54 -11.12
CA THR A 692 -25.02 13.52 -10.87
C THR A 692 -25.77 13.79 -9.57
N LEU A 693 -25.05 14.07 -8.47
CA LEU A 693 -25.68 14.35 -7.18
C LEU A 693 -26.39 15.71 -7.16
N ASN A 694 -25.93 16.70 -7.92
CA ASN A 694 -26.64 17.97 -8.09
C ASN A 694 -27.98 17.74 -8.81
N ILE A 695 -27.98 16.95 -9.89
CA ILE A 695 -29.21 16.53 -10.58
C ILE A 695 -30.15 15.81 -9.61
N THR A 696 -29.68 14.79 -8.88
CA THR A 696 -30.50 14.05 -7.90
C THR A 696 -31.11 14.98 -6.85
N LYS A 697 -30.33 15.92 -6.33
CA LYS A 697 -30.79 16.90 -5.34
C LYS A 697 -31.84 17.86 -5.91
N CYS A 698 -31.64 18.39 -7.12
CA CYS A 698 -32.64 19.20 -7.80
C CYS A 698 -33.91 18.39 -8.08
N ARG A 699 -33.79 17.13 -8.49
CA ARG A 699 -34.97 16.26 -8.71
C ARG A 699 -35.74 16.02 -7.43
N ALA A 700 -35.04 15.73 -6.33
CA ALA A 700 -35.63 15.45 -5.03
C ALA A 700 -36.37 16.65 -4.43
N LEU A 701 -35.86 17.87 -4.62
CA LEU A 701 -36.34 19.07 -3.94
C LEU A 701 -37.20 19.99 -4.81
N LEU A 702 -37.02 19.99 -6.14
CA LEU A 702 -37.60 21.03 -7.01
C LEU A 702 -38.69 20.52 -7.96
N THR A 703 -38.80 19.20 -8.20
CA THR A 703 -39.73 18.68 -9.22
C THR A 703 -41.19 18.69 -8.78
N ILE A 704 -41.42 18.66 -7.47
CA ILE A 704 -42.75 18.76 -6.87
C ILE A 704 -42.95 20.20 -6.38
N LYS A 705 -44.10 20.78 -6.74
CA LYS A 705 -44.57 22.08 -6.26
C LYS A 705 -45.27 21.87 -4.92
N TYR A 706 -44.82 22.62 -3.92
CA TYR A 706 -45.38 22.64 -2.57
C TYR A 706 -46.05 23.99 -2.28
N ASP A 707 -46.66 24.12 -1.10
CA ASP A 707 -47.12 25.41 -0.59
C ASP A 707 -45.97 26.42 -0.51
N GLU A 708 -46.28 27.70 -0.70
CA GLU A 708 -45.31 28.79 -0.89
C GLU A 708 -44.20 28.82 0.18
N GLN A 709 -44.56 28.66 1.46
CA GLN A 709 -43.59 28.65 2.56
C GLN A 709 -42.69 27.40 2.54
N VAL A 710 -43.24 26.23 2.23
CA VAL A 710 -42.48 24.98 2.15
C VAL A 710 -41.53 25.04 0.96
N GLU A 711 -42.00 25.54 -0.18
CA GLU A 711 -41.19 25.73 -1.37
C GLU A 711 -40.02 26.71 -1.11
N TYR A 712 -40.28 27.85 -0.47
CA TYR A 712 -39.23 28.79 -0.07
C TYR A 712 -38.16 28.12 0.82
N ASP A 713 -38.59 27.41 1.87
CA ASP A 713 -37.68 26.70 2.78
C ASP A 713 -36.83 25.67 2.01
N LEU A 714 -37.43 24.89 1.11
CA LEU A 714 -36.73 23.88 0.30
C LEU A 714 -35.70 24.52 -0.65
N LEU A 715 -36.02 25.66 -1.27
CA LEU A 715 -35.07 26.43 -2.09
C LEU A 715 -33.91 26.95 -1.24
N GLU A 716 -34.17 27.48 -0.04
CA GLU A 716 -33.11 27.94 0.87
C GLU A 716 -32.23 26.76 1.34
N TYR A 717 -32.81 25.60 1.63
CA TYR A 717 -32.07 24.39 2.02
C TYR A 717 -31.21 23.85 0.88
N LEU A 718 -31.72 23.86 -0.35
CA LEU A 718 -30.94 23.55 -1.55
C LEU A 718 -29.73 24.49 -1.67
N LEU A 719 -29.97 25.80 -1.65
CA LEU A 719 -28.92 26.82 -1.78
C LEU A 719 -27.89 26.73 -0.64
N THR A 720 -28.34 26.44 0.58
CA THR A 720 -27.45 26.27 1.73
C THR A 720 -26.58 25.01 1.60
N SER A 721 -27.18 23.87 1.24
CA SER A 721 -26.42 22.62 1.05
C SER A 721 -25.48 22.68 -0.16
N HIS A 722 -25.76 23.54 -1.13
CA HIS A 722 -24.96 23.76 -2.33
C HIS A 722 -23.86 24.82 -2.15
N GLU A 723 -23.87 25.59 -1.04
CA GLU A 723 -23.01 26.76 -0.77
C GLU A 723 -23.19 27.89 -1.80
N SER A 724 -24.44 28.11 -2.23
CA SER A 724 -24.82 29.11 -3.23
C SER A 724 -25.72 30.21 -2.69
N LEU A 725 -26.20 30.11 -1.43
CA LEU A 725 -27.14 31.08 -0.85
C LEU A 725 -26.61 32.52 -0.84
N ASN A 726 -25.33 32.73 -0.48
CA ASN A 726 -24.74 34.07 -0.47
C ASN A 726 -24.59 34.63 -1.88
N ILE A 727 -24.25 33.78 -2.86
CA ILE A 727 -24.13 34.18 -4.27
C ILE A 727 -25.51 34.52 -4.83
N TYR A 728 -26.52 33.72 -4.53
CA TYR A 728 -27.91 34.00 -4.90
C TYR A 728 -28.35 35.38 -4.38
N ARG A 729 -28.16 35.63 -3.08
CA ARG A 729 -28.52 36.92 -2.45
C ARG A 729 -27.78 38.10 -3.07
N TYR A 730 -26.52 37.91 -3.45
CA TYR A 730 -25.72 38.92 -4.14
C TYR A 730 -26.23 39.20 -5.57
N SER A 731 -26.51 38.15 -6.34
CA SER A 731 -26.86 38.25 -7.76
C SER A 731 -28.28 38.76 -8.01
N TYR A 732 -29.28 38.25 -7.26
CA TYR A 732 -30.68 38.53 -7.56
C TYR A 732 -31.31 39.60 -6.66
N ARG A 733 -30.74 39.85 -5.46
CA ARG A 733 -31.19 40.89 -4.50
C ARG A 733 -32.69 40.89 -4.19
N SER A 734 -33.36 39.76 -4.36
CA SER A 734 -34.82 39.57 -4.26
C SER A 734 -35.17 38.37 -3.38
N HIS A 735 -36.47 38.06 -3.28
CA HIS A 735 -36.96 36.83 -2.65
C HIS A 735 -36.43 35.58 -3.39
N ILE A 736 -36.43 34.43 -2.74
CA ILE A 736 -35.92 33.20 -3.37
C ILE A 736 -36.98 32.67 -4.32
N GLU A 737 -36.69 32.71 -5.62
CA GLU A 737 -37.58 32.25 -6.70
C GLU A 737 -36.96 31.07 -7.43
N LEU A 738 -37.78 30.07 -7.75
CA LEU A 738 -37.30 28.84 -8.40
C LEU A 738 -36.57 29.11 -9.73
N ALA A 739 -37.08 30.01 -10.57
CA ALA A 739 -36.47 30.31 -11.86
C ALA A 739 -35.02 30.81 -11.69
N HIS A 740 -34.80 31.75 -10.76
CA HIS A 740 -33.47 32.25 -10.44
C HIS A 740 -32.57 31.21 -9.76
N VAL A 741 -33.14 30.31 -8.97
CA VAL A 741 -32.38 29.16 -8.41
C VAL A 741 -31.94 28.21 -9.52
N LEU A 742 -32.79 27.94 -10.52
CA LEU A 742 -32.43 27.13 -11.69
C LEU A 742 -31.38 27.82 -12.55
N ASP A 743 -31.49 29.14 -12.77
CA ASP A 743 -30.46 29.92 -13.45
C ASP A 743 -29.10 29.71 -12.78
N LEU A 744 -29.01 29.92 -11.47
CA LEU A 744 -27.74 29.85 -10.74
C LEU A 744 -27.20 28.41 -10.59
N VAL A 745 -28.03 27.46 -10.17
CA VAL A 745 -27.57 26.11 -9.77
C VAL A 745 -27.50 25.16 -10.96
N VAL A 746 -28.27 25.40 -12.02
CA VAL A 746 -28.36 24.50 -13.19
C VAL A 746 -27.75 25.13 -14.43
N LEU A 747 -28.12 26.37 -14.80
CA LEU A 747 -27.86 26.92 -16.13
C LEU A 747 -26.64 27.86 -16.25
N ASP A 748 -26.15 28.40 -15.13
CA ASP A 748 -25.08 29.40 -15.09
C ASP A 748 -23.77 28.90 -15.74
N LEU A 749 -23.08 29.73 -16.52
CA LEU A 749 -21.85 29.33 -17.22
C LEU A 749 -20.57 29.62 -16.46
N ASP A 750 -20.62 30.50 -15.47
CA ASP A 750 -19.45 31.07 -14.80
C ASP A 750 -19.34 30.59 -13.34
N TYR A 751 -20.46 30.17 -12.75
CA TYR A 751 -20.49 29.64 -11.40
C TYR A 751 -19.98 28.20 -11.37
N ALA A 752 -18.82 28.00 -10.73
CA ALA A 752 -18.11 26.72 -10.71
C ALA A 752 -18.91 25.49 -10.21
N ARG A 753 -20.02 25.72 -9.49
CA ARG A 753 -20.89 24.66 -8.95
C ARG A 753 -22.21 24.50 -9.69
N SER A 754 -22.47 25.34 -10.70
CA SER A 754 -23.62 25.13 -11.58
C SER A 754 -23.43 23.82 -12.34
N LEU A 755 -24.54 23.16 -12.67
CA LEU A 755 -24.49 21.95 -13.48
C LEU A 755 -23.88 22.20 -14.88
N THR A 756 -24.21 23.33 -15.50
CA THR A 756 -23.70 23.68 -16.84
C THR A 756 -22.20 23.94 -16.83
N PHE A 757 -21.67 24.63 -15.82
CA PHE A 757 -20.22 24.84 -15.67
C PHE A 757 -19.49 23.49 -15.52
N MET A 758 -19.97 22.62 -14.62
CA MET A 758 -19.34 21.34 -14.34
C MET A 758 -19.31 20.44 -15.58
N ILE A 759 -20.41 20.39 -16.35
CA ILE A 759 -20.48 19.61 -17.59
C ILE A 759 -19.59 20.21 -18.69
N ASN A 760 -19.48 21.54 -18.79
CA ASN A 760 -18.54 22.19 -19.70
C ASN A 760 -17.08 21.87 -19.35
N ARG A 761 -16.71 21.91 -18.07
CA ARG A 761 -15.38 21.50 -17.61
C ARG A 761 -15.11 20.02 -17.92
N LEU A 762 -16.08 19.16 -17.63
CA LEU A 762 -16.01 17.73 -17.94
C LEU A 762 -15.75 17.49 -19.44
N GLN A 763 -16.44 18.21 -20.32
CA GLN A 763 -16.23 18.13 -21.77
C GLN A 763 -14.78 18.49 -22.16
N LYS A 764 -14.22 19.55 -21.59
CA LYS A 764 -12.83 19.98 -21.83
C LYS A 764 -11.81 18.95 -21.35
N ASP A 765 -12.01 18.38 -20.17
CA ASP A 765 -11.08 17.39 -19.60
C ASP A 765 -11.10 16.08 -20.39
N ILE A 766 -12.30 15.61 -20.76
CA ILE A 766 -12.49 14.41 -21.58
C ILE A 766 -11.84 14.55 -22.97
N ALA A 767 -11.88 15.74 -23.58
CA ALA A 767 -11.26 16.00 -24.88
C ALA A 767 -9.72 15.85 -24.86
N ARG A 768 -9.09 15.86 -23.67
CA ARG A 768 -7.63 15.71 -23.52
C ARG A 768 -7.18 14.26 -23.35
N LEU A 769 -8.10 13.31 -23.18
CA LEU A 769 -7.77 11.89 -23.03
C LEU A 769 -7.18 11.30 -24.34
N PRO A 770 -6.36 10.22 -24.25
CA PRO A 770 -5.60 9.71 -25.39
C PRO A 770 -6.43 9.38 -26.64
N HIS A 771 -7.58 8.70 -26.50
CA HIS A 771 -8.42 8.33 -27.65
C HIS A 771 -9.21 9.50 -28.25
N SER A 772 -9.27 10.65 -27.57
CA SER A 772 -10.03 11.83 -28.02
C SER A 772 -9.35 12.60 -29.16
N LYS A 773 -8.10 12.27 -29.53
CA LYS A 773 -7.30 13.01 -30.51
C LYS A 773 -7.10 12.30 -31.86
N HIS A 774 -7.40 11.01 -31.95
CA HIS A 774 -6.96 10.18 -33.08
C HIS A 774 -8.02 10.01 -34.19
N ASP A 775 -9.29 10.32 -33.91
CA ASP A 775 -10.38 10.17 -34.87
C ASP A 775 -11.01 11.51 -35.26
N HIS A 776 -11.38 11.68 -36.53
CA HIS A 776 -12.22 12.78 -36.99
C HIS A 776 -13.65 12.74 -36.40
N GLN A 777 -13.98 11.68 -35.64
CA GLN A 777 -15.28 11.46 -35.02
C GLN A 777 -15.18 11.53 -33.50
N LEU A 778 -16.22 12.05 -32.84
CA LEU A 778 -16.33 12.01 -31.39
C LEU A 778 -16.58 10.57 -30.92
N SER A 779 -15.84 10.16 -29.89
CA SER A 779 -16.11 8.93 -29.14
C SER A 779 -17.49 8.96 -28.46
N ASN A 780 -18.01 7.81 -28.04
CA ASN A 780 -19.34 7.71 -27.41
C ASN A 780 -19.45 8.57 -26.14
N TYR A 781 -18.45 8.51 -25.25
CA TYR A 781 -18.41 9.34 -24.06
C TYR A 781 -18.38 10.84 -24.38
N GLN A 782 -17.70 11.28 -25.45
CA GLN A 782 -17.73 12.68 -25.89
C GLN A 782 -19.10 13.09 -26.42
N LYS A 783 -19.77 12.21 -27.18
CA LYS A 783 -21.12 12.47 -27.71
C LYS A 783 -22.13 12.68 -26.59
N PHE A 784 -22.13 11.81 -25.58
CA PHE A 784 -23.10 11.90 -24.47
C PHE A 784 -22.91 13.17 -23.63
N VAL A 785 -21.67 13.55 -23.31
CA VAL A 785 -21.41 14.80 -22.58
C VAL A 785 -21.74 16.03 -23.41
N PHE A 786 -21.42 16.00 -24.71
CA PHE A 786 -21.80 17.08 -25.62
C PHE A 786 -23.32 17.26 -25.69
N GLU A 787 -24.08 16.16 -25.83
CA GLU A 787 -25.54 16.19 -25.82
C GLU A 787 -26.10 16.75 -24.51
N ALA A 788 -25.55 16.33 -23.37
CA ALA A 788 -25.95 16.85 -22.06
C ALA A 788 -25.70 18.37 -21.96
N PHE A 789 -24.54 18.83 -22.42
CA PHE A 789 -24.22 20.25 -22.47
C PHE A 789 -25.18 21.01 -23.39
N SER A 790 -25.44 20.50 -24.60
CA SER A 790 -26.38 21.12 -25.54
C SER A 790 -27.79 21.25 -24.96
N LYS A 791 -28.31 20.21 -24.28
CA LYS A 791 -29.63 20.26 -23.62
C LYS A 791 -29.70 21.36 -22.57
N LEU A 792 -28.65 21.54 -21.77
CA LEU A 792 -28.59 22.62 -20.79
C LEU A 792 -28.55 24.01 -21.42
N ARG A 793 -27.81 24.16 -22.53
CA ARG A 793 -27.73 25.44 -23.26
C ARG A 793 -29.04 25.86 -23.94
N LEU A 794 -29.91 24.90 -24.24
CA LEU A 794 -31.22 25.14 -24.85
C LEU A 794 -32.34 25.29 -23.82
N ALA A 795 -32.05 25.07 -22.54
CA ALA A 795 -33.05 25.12 -21.48
C ALA A 795 -33.29 26.55 -20.98
N GLU A 796 -34.55 26.88 -20.70
CA GLU A 796 -34.96 28.18 -20.16
C GLU A 796 -35.55 27.98 -18.76
N SER A 797 -35.00 28.66 -17.75
CA SER A 797 -35.40 28.50 -16.34
C SER A 797 -36.88 28.77 -16.09
N ILE A 798 -37.45 29.78 -16.74
CA ILE A 798 -38.87 30.14 -16.65
C ILE A 798 -39.75 28.99 -17.15
N GLU A 799 -39.39 28.35 -18.26
CA GLU A 799 -40.15 27.22 -18.82
C GLU A 799 -40.00 25.95 -17.98
N LEU A 800 -38.85 25.77 -17.32
CA LEU A 800 -38.62 24.65 -16.40
C LEU A 800 -39.38 24.80 -15.07
N ALA A 801 -39.59 26.03 -14.60
CA ALA A 801 -40.29 26.31 -13.35
C ALA A 801 -41.82 26.09 -13.43
N LYS A 802 -42.38 26.07 -14.65
CA LYS A 802 -43.83 25.93 -14.90
C LYS A 802 -44.34 24.51 -14.66
N THR A 803 -45.55 24.42 -14.11
CA THR A 803 -46.39 23.21 -14.08
C THR A 803 -47.32 23.19 -15.30
N LYS A 804 -47.90 22.03 -15.67
CA LYS A 804 -48.82 21.94 -16.83
C LYS A 804 -50.08 22.80 -16.67
N SER A 805 -50.54 22.95 -15.42
CA SER A 805 -51.66 23.82 -15.03
C SER A 805 -51.39 24.35 -13.61
N GLU A 806 -52.11 25.39 -13.18
CA GLU A 806 -51.90 26.00 -11.85
C GLU A 806 -52.17 25.04 -10.69
N THR A 807 -53.06 24.06 -10.90
CA THR A 807 -53.46 23.02 -9.94
C THR A 807 -52.59 21.76 -9.99
N ASP A 808 -51.67 21.66 -10.96
CA ASP A 808 -50.74 20.54 -11.05
C ASP A 808 -49.58 20.73 -10.07
N PHE A 809 -49.14 19.64 -9.46
CA PHE A 809 -48.09 19.61 -8.44
C PHE A 809 -46.74 19.17 -9.03
N LYS A 810 -46.66 18.73 -10.29
CA LYS A 810 -45.40 18.25 -10.89
C LYS A 810 -44.86 19.17 -11.99
N ARG A 811 -43.56 19.45 -11.92
CA ARG A 811 -42.79 20.15 -12.95
C ARG A 811 -42.20 19.17 -13.96
N ASP A 812 -43.03 18.72 -14.90
CA ASP A 812 -42.65 17.65 -15.84
C ASP A 812 -41.46 18.00 -16.74
N ARG A 813 -41.34 19.26 -17.18
CA ARG A 813 -40.21 19.68 -18.04
C ARG A 813 -38.88 19.61 -17.30
N LEU A 814 -38.86 20.07 -16.04
CA LEU A 814 -37.69 19.97 -15.16
C LEU A 814 -37.32 18.52 -14.87
N ASP A 815 -38.29 17.69 -14.47
CA ASP A 815 -38.02 16.26 -14.20
C ASP A 815 -37.51 15.53 -15.45
N THR A 816 -38.08 15.81 -16.63
CA THR A 816 -37.65 15.21 -17.91
C THR A 816 -36.22 15.61 -18.25
N LEU A 817 -35.90 16.90 -18.21
CA LEU A 817 -34.53 17.39 -18.48
C LEU A 817 -33.53 16.74 -17.51
N LEU A 818 -33.81 16.79 -16.20
CA LEU A 818 -32.90 16.25 -15.19
C LEU A 818 -32.76 14.72 -15.30
N LYS A 819 -33.81 14.00 -15.67
CA LYS A 819 -33.75 12.55 -15.96
C LYS A 819 -32.84 12.26 -17.15
N GLU A 820 -33.04 12.94 -18.27
CA GLU A 820 -32.22 12.75 -19.47
C GLU A 820 -30.74 13.07 -19.20
N LEU A 821 -30.45 14.15 -18.46
CA LEU A 821 -29.09 14.49 -18.05
C LEU A 821 -28.48 13.39 -17.17
N SER A 822 -29.23 12.85 -16.22
CA SER A 822 -28.78 11.70 -15.40
C SER A 822 -28.41 10.50 -16.26
N ASP A 823 -29.25 10.16 -17.24
CA ASP A 823 -29.03 9.03 -18.14
C ASP A 823 -27.79 9.25 -19.04
N LEU A 824 -27.58 10.46 -19.53
CA LEU A 824 -26.40 10.83 -20.33
C LEU A 824 -25.11 10.79 -19.52
N LEU A 825 -25.11 11.27 -18.27
CA LEU A 825 -23.93 11.18 -17.40
C LEU A 825 -23.62 9.72 -17.00
N TYR A 826 -24.66 8.90 -16.77
CA TYR A 826 -24.49 7.46 -16.56
C TYR A 826 -23.84 6.77 -17.76
N LYS A 827 -24.37 7.00 -18.97
CA LYS A 827 -23.81 6.46 -20.22
C LYS A 827 -22.39 6.96 -20.48
N THR A 828 -22.09 8.21 -20.16
CA THR A 828 -20.73 8.78 -20.20
C THR A 828 -19.79 7.99 -19.30
N SER A 829 -20.17 7.81 -18.03
CA SER A 829 -19.38 7.06 -17.05
C SER A 829 -19.11 5.63 -17.51
N GLN A 830 -20.14 4.93 -17.99
CA GLN A 830 -20.02 3.56 -18.49
C GLN A 830 -19.10 3.48 -19.71
N SER A 831 -19.22 4.41 -20.66
CA SER A 831 -18.37 4.44 -21.84
C SER A 831 -16.91 4.73 -21.50
N ILE A 832 -16.62 5.62 -20.54
CA ILE A 832 -15.24 5.86 -20.07
C ILE A 832 -14.66 4.58 -19.46
N SER A 833 -15.42 3.91 -18.59
CA SER A 833 -14.97 2.66 -17.96
C SER A 833 -14.68 1.55 -18.97
N ASN A 834 -15.55 1.41 -19.98
CA ASN A 834 -15.39 0.38 -21.02
C ASN A 834 -14.16 0.63 -21.91
N THR A 835 -13.87 1.89 -22.23
CA THR A 835 -12.74 2.25 -23.10
C THR A 835 -11.41 2.23 -22.35
N TYR A 836 -11.33 2.81 -21.15
CA TYR A 836 -10.04 3.06 -20.48
C TYR A 836 -9.67 2.05 -19.38
N PHE A 837 -10.65 1.39 -18.76
CA PHE A 837 -10.43 0.49 -17.61
C PHE A 837 -10.62 -0.97 -18.00
N ASN A 838 -11.75 -1.29 -18.65
CA ASN A 838 -12.08 -2.67 -19.04
C ASN A 838 -11.48 -3.11 -20.38
N HIS A 839 -11.04 -2.16 -21.23
CA HIS A 839 -10.53 -2.42 -22.59
C HIS A 839 -11.46 -3.32 -23.43
N THR A 840 -12.78 -3.17 -23.24
CA THR A 840 -13.81 -4.00 -23.89
C THR A 840 -14.09 -3.62 -25.35
N ASP A 841 -13.63 -2.45 -25.78
CA ASP A 841 -13.72 -2.08 -27.19
C ASP A 841 -12.78 -2.97 -28.02
N LYS A 842 -13.30 -3.56 -29.10
CA LYS A 842 -12.55 -4.45 -30.00
C LYS A 842 -11.23 -3.76 -30.41
N GLN A 843 -10.12 -4.22 -29.83
CA GLN A 843 -8.81 -3.90 -30.36
C GLN A 843 -8.76 -4.43 -31.79
N THR A 844 -8.62 -3.53 -32.76
CA THR A 844 -8.47 -3.88 -34.16
C THR A 844 -7.26 -4.81 -34.29
N GLN A 845 -7.54 -6.09 -34.55
CA GLN A 845 -6.53 -7.08 -34.87
C GLN A 845 -5.86 -6.61 -36.16
N LEU A 846 -4.61 -6.14 -36.08
CA LEU A 846 -3.83 -5.73 -37.26
C LEU A 846 -3.45 -6.92 -38.17
N PHE A 847 -3.83 -8.15 -37.79
CA PHE A 847 -3.62 -9.36 -38.59
C PHE A 847 -4.85 -10.28 -38.49
N ILE A 848 -5.38 -10.67 -39.66
CA ILE A 848 -6.31 -11.79 -39.80
C ILE A 848 -5.43 -13.04 -39.91
N GLN A 849 -5.37 -13.86 -38.86
CA GLN A 849 -4.81 -15.20 -38.97
C GLN A 849 -5.75 -16.04 -39.85
N SER A 850 -5.33 -16.27 -41.08
CA SER A 850 -5.92 -17.27 -41.97
C SER A 850 -5.29 -18.62 -41.63
N PHE A 851 -5.92 -19.40 -40.76
CA PHE A 851 -5.67 -20.82 -40.72
C PHE A 851 -6.57 -21.50 -41.77
N PRO A 852 -6.02 -22.20 -42.78
CA PRO A 852 -6.83 -23.11 -43.57
C PRO A 852 -7.33 -24.23 -42.65
N ILE A 853 -8.64 -24.46 -42.69
CA ILE A 853 -9.37 -25.49 -41.94
C ILE A 853 -8.80 -26.87 -42.25
#